data_AF-A0A2S3IKG9-F1
#
_entry.id   AF-A0A2S3IKG9-F1
#
_cell.length_a   1.000
_cell.length_b   1.000
_cell.length_c   1.000
_cell.angle_alpha   90.00
_cell.angle_beta   90.00
_cell.angle_gamma   90.00
#
_symmetry.space_group_name_H-M   'P 1'
#
loop_
_entity.id
_entity.type
_entity.pdbx_description
1 polymer ?
#
loop_
_entity_poly.entity_id
_entity_poly.type
_entity_poly.pdbx_seq_one_letter_code
_entity_poly.pdbx_strand_id
1 'polypeptide(L)'
;MRGEEELHPNPKKGLAATVIFARRFQTTILSLLIGNDHSEVRDAIKYFHELQVSVGVVYLLLPSVSGKIDWCGIKFSTSSVYDATEKDMGHCHSCKDADLLQTMDGPCCRCMLQNSVVYIPRDGKFYNITGFLDLNENNPLHFRDKSVVSSKRCGLSLTSESNPLLVASGLFTVQNFLYKCYGKGKEPSGRIAVKLPSELCRVVMAPVSTNILCSFSFVPSIMYRIQCLLLSAKLKIQLGPRMQQFNITALKILEALTTKECQEEFSLESIETLGDSFLKYVTGQHLFSKYKHREGKLTSMRKELVSNTTLCQLACNRNLVGYIRGEEFNIKKWIIPGLGYDIWGNTKCLFLLTNNMYILKEISIKSKRIADTVEALIGAYLSASGEQAAFHFMKTLGMDLELHNEMQDERKIITKSEEIIDVRSLETMLGYAFNDRSLLIEALTHGSYNNAGPCYERLEFLGDAVLDHILTDYFYKQYYPGCTPALLTNLRKASVNNCCYAHAAVKAGLHKHILHSSSNQMINDLENSGRSFSGPSHGWEPGIGLPEDLADLIESIAGAIYLDSKHKKEVVWRAMRRLLEPLATPKTVELYPVSELKEICERRKYPKPLYSKTRDSGVGVTRVDAKVKAAGTVYYGTGEGRNKKVAKILAAKALLQKLKVASVA
;
A
#
# COMPACT_ATOMS: atom_id res chain seq x y z
N MET A 1 67.89 3.19 -40.19
CA MET A 1 67.39 2.06 -39.39
C MET A 1 67.15 2.53 -37.98
N ARG A 2 65.97 2.19 -37.45
CA ARG A 2 65.47 2.36 -36.07
C ARG A 2 65.24 3.80 -35.60
N GLY A 3 64.00 4.24 -35.81
CA GLY A 3 63.39 5.31 -35.05
C GLY A 3 62.76 4.76 -33.77
N GLU A 4 62.83 5.59 -32.73
CA GLU A 4 62.17 5.47 -31.44
C GLU A 4 60.67 5.69 -31.62
N GLU A 5 59.83 4.75 -31.16
CA GLU A 5 58.41 4.98 -30.93
C GLU A 5 58.14 4.89 -29.42
N GLU A 6 57.91 6.06 -28.83
CA GLU A 6 57.37 6.23 -27.49
C GLU A 6 55.98 5.58 -27.39
N LEU A 7 55.85 4.54 -26.57
CA LEU A 7 54.56 3.99 -26.16
C LEU A 7 53.85 4.96 -25.19
N HIS A 8 52.98 5.81 -25.73
CA HIS A 8 51.94 6.44 -24.92
C HIS A 8 50.91 5.39 -24.44
N PRO A 9 50.64 5.24 -23.13
CA PRO A 9 49.64 4.31 -22.63
C PRO A 9 48.23 4.81 -22.98
N ASN A 10 47.50 3.99 -23.74
CA ASN A 10 46.16 4.30 -24.25
C ASN A 10 45.12 4.34 -23.09
N PRO A 11 44.55 5.52 -22.72
CA PRO A 11 43.73 5.69 -21.50
C PRO A 11 42.42 4.88 -21.52
N LYS A 12 41.97 4.41 -22.69
CA LYS A 12 40.76 3.58 -22.83
C LYS A 12 40.92 2.17 -22.22
N LYS A 13 42.14 1.62 -22.15
CA LYS A 13 42.39 0.30 -21.53
C LYS A 13 42.27 0.33 -20.00
N GLY A 14 42.69 1.42 -19.36
CA GLY A 14 42.62 1.58 -17.90
C GLY A 14 41.20 1.77 -17.36
N LEU A 15 40.34 2.47 -18.12
CA LEU A 15 38.94 2.69 -17.73
C LEU A 15 38.12 1.39 -17.78
N ALA A 16 38.32 0.56 -18.81
CA ALA A 16 37.66 -0.74 -18.93
C ALA A 16 38.01 -1.67 -17.77
N ALA A 17 39.29 -1.73 -17.37
CA ALA A 17 39.74 -2.52 -16.23
C ALA A 17 39.10 -2.06 -14.90
N THR A 18 38.98 -0.75 -14.70
CA THR A 18 38.40 -0.16 -13.48
C THR A 18 36.92 -0.50 -13.31
N VAL A 19 36.15 -0.47 -14.41
CA VAL A 19 34.73 -0.87 -14.42
C VAL A 19 34.58 -2.36 -14.13
N ILE A 20 35.50 -3.20 -14.61
CA ILE A 20 35.50 -4.65 -14.33
C ILE A 20 35.71 -4.91 -12.83
N PHE A 21 36.69 -4.25 -12.20
CA PHE A 21 36.92 -4.39 -10.75
C PHE A 21 35.72 -3.92 -9.93
N ALA A 22 35.14 -2.77 -10.28
CA ALA A 22 33.93 -2.26 -9.62
C ALA A 22 32.74 -3.24 -9.72
N ARG A 23 32.52 -3.80 -10.91
CA ARG A 23 31.44 -4.77 -11.15
C ARG A 23 31.66 -6.05 -10.33
N ARG A 24 32.89 -6.59 -10.36
CA ARG A 24 33.29 -7.78 -9.57
C ARG A 24 33.05 -7.56 -8.08
N PHE A 25 33.45 -6.40 -7.56
CA PHE A 25 33.26 -6.06 -6.16
C PHE A 25 31.78 -6.10 -5.76
N GLN A 26 30.94 -5.36 -6.50
CA GLN A 26 29.50 -5.26 -6.25
C GLN A 26 28.81 -6.63 -6.32
N THR A 27 29.10 -7.42 -7.35
CA THR A 27 28.44 -8.72 -7.51
C THR A 27 28.85 -9.68 -6.41
N THR A 28 30.14 -9.76 -6.08
CA THR A 28 30.64 -10.67 -5.03
C THR A 28 30.09 -10.30 -3.65
N ILE A 29 30.13 -9.01 -3.26
CA ILE A 29 29.63 -8.60 -1.94
C ILE A 29 28.12 -8.82 -1.80
N LEU A 30 27.33 -8.52 -2.83
CA LEU A 30 25.88 -8.73 -2.78
C LEU A 30 25.52 -10.22 -2.85
N SER A 31 26.23 -11.02 -3.64
CA SER A 31 26.05 -12.47 -3.67
C SER A 31 26.35 -13.11 -2.31
N LEU A 32 27.39 -12.65 -1.61
CA LEU A 32 27.72 -13.12 -0.26
C LEU A 32 26.67 -12.74 0.79
N LEU A 33 26.11 -11.53 0.69
CA LEU A 33 25.13 -11.03 1.66
C LEU A 33 23.73 -11.62 1.42
N ILE A 34 23.35 -11.88 0.17
CA ILE A 34 22.03 -12.42 -0.20
C ILE A 34 22.02 -13.95 -0.20
N GLY A 35 23.06 -14.56 -0.76
CA GLY A 35 23.23 -16.00 -0.90
C GLY A 35 24.02 -16.57 0.28
N ASN A 36 23.33 -17.22 1.22
CA ASN A 36 23.99 -17.95 2.30
C ASN A 36 24.54 -19.33 1.87
N ASP A 37 24.45 -19.67 0.58
CA ASP A 37 24.92 -20.95 0.03
C ASP A 37 26.26 -20.77 -0.69
N HIS A 38 27.27 -21.49 -0.23
CA HIS A 38 28.61 -21.50 -0.80
C HIS A 38 28.65 -21.97 -2.27
N SER A 39 27.76 -22.86 -2.68
CA SER A 39 27.68 -23.28 -4.09
C SER A 39 27.30 -22.11 -4.99
N GLU A 40 26.29 -21.34 -4.61
CA GLU A 40 25.83 -20.17 -5.36
C GLU A 40 26.87 -19.05 -5.42
N VAL A 41 27.57 -18.79 -4.31
CA VAL A 41 28.64 -17.79 -4.25
C VAL A 41 29.82 -18.21 -5.10
N ARG A 42 30.26 -19.46 -5.01
CA ARG A 42 31.37 -20.01 -5.81
C ARG A 42 31.04 -20.05 -7.30
N ASP A 43 29.84 -20.46 -7.66
CA ASP A 43 29.41 -20.49 -9.05
C ASP A 43 29.31 -19.07 -9.62
N ALA A 44 28.76 -18.12 -8.85
CA ALA A 44 28.80 -16.71 -9.22
C ALA A 44 30.24 -16.25 -9.49
N ILE A 45 31.17 -16.51 -8.55
CA ILE A 45 32.60 -16.20 -8.70
C ILE A 45 33.21 -16.83 -9.96
N LYS A 46 32.89 -18.11 -10.25
CA LYS A 46 33.37 -18.86 -11.41
C LYS A 46 32.86 -18.29 -12.73
N TYR A 47 31.56 -18.02 -12.85
CA TYR A 47 30.96 -17.43 -14.05
C TYR A 47 31.45 -15.99 -14.31
N PHE A 48 32.00 -15.30 -13.32
CA PHE A 48 32.56 -13.95 -13.50
C PHE A 48 33.91 -13.91 -14.23
N HIS A 49 34.66 -15.01 -14.28
CA HIS A 49 35.94 -15.06 -15.00
C HIS A 49 35.75 -15.10 -16.52
N GLU A 50 34.57 -15.47 -17.00
CA GLU A 50 34.22 -15.60 -18.42
C GLU A 50 33.56 -14.33 -19.01
N LEU A 51 33.36 -13.28 -18.20
CA LEU A 51 32.65 -12.05 -18.61
C LEU A 51 33.42 -11.25 -19.68
N GLN A 52 32.92 -11.26 -20.92
CA GLN A 52 33.25 -10.26 -21.93
C GLN A 52 32.52 -8.92 -21.68
N VAL A 53 33.15 -7.83 -22.13
CA VAL A 53 32.73 -6.42 -22.02
C VAL A 53 31.46 -6.17 -22.85
N SER A 54 30.28 -6.62 -22.42
CA SER A 54 29.03 -6.21 -23.05
C SER A 54 28.44 -4.95 -22.40
N VAL A 55 28.02 -4.03 -23.26
CA VAL A 55 27.69 -2.62 -22.98
C VAL A 55 26.20 -2.49 -22.62
N GLY A 56 25.76 -3.20 -21.59
CA GLY A 56 24.50 -2.88 -20.92
C GLY A 56 24.73 -1.77 -19.89
N VAL A 57 23.80 -0.84 -19.71
CA VAL A 57 23.86 0.14 -18.62
C VAL A 57 23.77 -0.59 -17.29
N VAL A 58 24.88 -0.71 -16.57
CA VAL A 58 24.96 -1.30 -15.22
C VAL A 58 25.23 -0.16 -14.24
N TYR A 59 24.32 0.05 -13.28
CA TYR A 59 24.60 0.93 -12.14
C TYR A 59 25.69 0.29 -11.28
N LEU A 60 26.73 1.08 -10.96
CA LEU A 60 27.81 0.68 -10.06
C LEU A 60 27.61 1.34 -8.69
N LEU A 61 27.50 0.52 -7.66
CA LEU A 61 27.38 0.89 -6.26
C LEU A 61 28.76 0.69 -5.63
N LEU A 62 29.41 1.81 -5.30
CA LEU A 62 30.80 1.82 -4.88
C LEU A 62 30.93 2.36 -3.45
N PRO A 63 31.74 1.73 -2.59
CA PRO A 63 32.04 2.26 -1.28
C PRO A 63 32.79 3.58 -1.40
N SER A 64 32.41 4.54 -0.56
CA SER A 64 33.08 5.84 -0.42
C SER A 64 33.58 5.99 1.01
N VAL A 65 34.87 6.31 1.15
CA VAL A 65 35.53 6.55 2.44
C VAL A 65 36.00 8.01 2.42
N SER A 66 35.52 8.81 3.36
CA SER A 66 35.84 10.25 3.46
C SER A 66 35.58 11.03 2.16
N GLY A 67 34.51 10.68 1.43
CA GLY A 67 34.09 11.36 0.20
C GLY A 67 34.84 10.92 -1.07
N LYS A 68 35.74 9.94 -1.00
CA LYS A 68 36.45 9.37 -2.17
C LYS A 68 36.11 7.88 -2.33
N ILE A 69 36.02 7.42 -3.57
CA ILE A 69 35.79 6.00 -3.88
C ILE A 69 36.98 5.17 -3.38
N ASP A 70 36.71 4.09 -2.66
CA ASP A 70 37.73 3.16 -2.15
C ASP A 70 38.20 2.19 -3.25
N TRP A 71 38.95 2.71 -4.22
CA TRP A 71 39.50 1.90 -5.31
C TRP A 71 40.50 0.85 -4.84
N CYS A 72 41.21 1.11 -3.73
CA CYS A 72 42.13 0.14 -3.15
C CYS A 72 41.37 -1.06 -2.62
N GLY A 73 40.36 -0.85 -1.76
CA GLY A 73 39.51 -1.92 -1.25
C GLY A 73 38.81 -2.71 -2.38
N ILE A 74 38.27 -2.02 -3.38
CA ILE A 74 37.64 -2.65 -4.56
C ILE A 74 38.62 -3.55 -5.33
N LYS A 75 39.86 -3.10 -5.58
CA LYS A 75 40.84 -3.89 -6.34
C LYS A 75 41.35 -5.09 -5.55
N PHE A 76 41.71 -4.90 -4.28
CA PHE A 76 42.23 -5.98 -3.44
C PHE A 76 41.17 -7.07 -3.16
N SER A 77 39.92 -6.68 -2.97
CA SER A 77 38.84 -7.65 -2.74
C SER A 77 38.41 -8.42 -3.99
N THR A 78 38.92 -8.06 -5.17
CA THR A 78 38.58 -8.68 -6.47
C THR A 78 39.76 -9.37 -7.17
N SER A 79 40.98 -9.25 -6.64
CA SER A 79 42.12 -10.06 -7.09
C SER A 79 41.88 -11.52 -6.71
N SER A 80 42.03 -12.43 -7.68
CA SER A 80 41.82 -13.86 -7.51
C SER A 80 42.74 -14.41 -6.43
N VAL A 81 42.18 -14.81 -5.28
CA VAL A 81 42.85 -15.75 -4.36
C VAL A 81 42.91 -17.16 -4.98
N TYR A 82 42.25 -17.37 -6.13
CA TYR A 82 42.06 -18.66 -6.80
C TYR A 82 43.02 -18.99 -7.95
N ASP A 83 43.86 -18.07 -8.43
CA ASP A 83 44.90 -18.41 -9.41
C ASP A 83 46.14 -18.97 -8.71
N ALA A 84 45.94 -20.10 -8.02
CA ALA A 84 47.02 -20.90 -7.44
C ALA A 84 47.73 -21.73 -8.52
N THR A 85 48.18 -21.09 -9.59
CA THR A 85 49.19 -21.66 -10.51
C THR A 85 50.53 -20.95 -10.43
N GLU A 86 50.64 -19.83 -9.70
CA GLU A 86 51.92 -19.26 -9.33
C GLU A 86 51.98 -19.03 -7.82
N LYS A 87 53.12 -19.38 -7.21
CA LYS A 87 53.40 -19.30 -5.77
C LYS A 87 53.59 -17.84 -5.31
N ASP A 88 52.66 -16.95 -5.64
CA ASP A 88 52.73 -15.57 -5.18
C ASP A 88 52.05 -15.44 -3.81
N MET A 89 52.88 -15.17 -2.80
CA MET A 89 52.48 -14.86 -1.44
C MET A 89 51.42 -13.75 -1.43
N GLY A 90 50.30 -13.97 -0.74
CA GLY A 90 49.28 -12.95 -0.50
C GLY A 90 49.80 -11.84 0.42
N HIS A 91 50.57 -10.92 -0.13
CA HIS A 91 51.27 -9.86 0.59
C HIS A 91 50.72 -8.48 0.20
N CYS A 92 50.39 -7.64 1.18
CA CYS A 92 50.04 -6.24 0.94
C CYS A 92 51.31 -5.46 0.59
N HIS A 93 51.34 -4.67 -0.49
CA HIS A 93 52.51 -3.88 -0.92
C HIS A 93 53.15 -2.96 0.16
N SER A 94 52.52 -2.83 1.33
CA SER A 94 52.90 -1.92 2.42
C SER A 94 53.55 -2.59 3.64
N CYS A 95 53.57 -3.92 3.75
CA CYS A 95 54.16 -4.62 4.89
C CYS A 95 55.66 -4.87 4.66
N LYS A 96 56.53 -4.51 5.62
CA LYS A 96 57.98 -4.76 5.52
C LYS A 96 58.42 -6.07 6.17
N ASP A 97 57.64 -6.57 7.13
CA ASP A 97 57.84 -7.84 7.84
C ASP A 97 56.58 -8.71 7.70
N ALA A 98 56.70 -9.88 7.10
CA ALA A 98 55.58 -10.72 6.70
C ALA A 98 55.07 -11.58 7.87
N ASP A 99 54.20 -11.03 8.71
CA ASP A 99 53.37 -11.82 9.66
C ASP A 99 52.32 -12.60 8.85
N LEU A 100 52.74 -13.77 8.34
CA LEU A 100 51.97 -14.65 7.47
C LEU A 100 51.28 -15.73 8.28
N LEU A 101 49.96 -15.83 8.14
CA LEU A 101 49.16 -16.90 8.73
C LEU A 101 48.79 -17.91 7.65
N GLN A 102 48.88 -19.20 7.98
CA GLN A 102 48.48 -20.26 7.08
C GLN A 102 46.95 -20.35 7.01
N THR A 103 46.40 -20.25 5.80
CA THR A 103 44.98 -20.48 5.49
C THR A 103 44.80 -21.74 4.65
N MET A 104 43.55 -22.16 4.41
CA MET A 104 43.25 -23.33 3.55
C MET A 104 43.82 -23.22 2.14
N ASP A 105 43.92 -22.00 1.59
CA ASP A 105 44.35 -21.75 0.21
C ASP A 105 45.79 -21.21 0.12
N GLY A 106 46.51 -21.10 1.25
CA GLY A 106 47.91 -20.66 1.31
C GLY A 106 48.22 -19.63 2.41
N PRO A 107 49.48 -19.17 2.52
CA PRO A 107 49.86 -18.15 3.49
C PRO A 107 49.29 -16.77 3.11
N CYS A 108 48.67 -16.09 4.07
CA CYS A 108 48.07 -14.76 3.89
C CYS A 108 48.55 -13.79 4.97
N CYS A 109 48.86 -12.55 4.59
CA CYS A 109 49.30 -11.53 5.52
C CYS A 109 48.20 -11.14 6.52
N ARG A 110 48.57 -10.99 7.80
CA ARG A 110 47.65 -10.57 8.88
C ARG A 110 46.86 -9.29 8.55
N CYS A 111 47.47 -8.33 7.85
CA CYS A 111 46.77 -7.09 7.45
C CYS A 111 45.67 -7.31 6.40
N MET A 112 45.80 -8.33 5.55
CA MET A 112 44.79 -8.72 4.56
C MET A 112 43.68 -9.54 5.20
N LEU A 113 44.01 -10.33 6.23
CA LEU A 113 43.03 -11.11 6.99
C LEU A 113 42.14 -10.24 7.89
N GLN A 114 42.64 -9.10 8.36
CA GLN A 114 41.83 -8.15 9.11
C GLN A 114 40.74 -7.54 8.23
N ASN A 115 39.48 -7.57 8.68
CA ASN A 115 38.33 -7.17 7.87
C ASN A 115 38.20 -8.00 6.58
N SER A 116 38.53 -9.29 6.62
CA SER A 116 38.27 -10.21 5.50
C SER A 116 36.98 -11.01 5.74
N VAL A 117 36.36 -11.45 4.64
CA VAL A 117 35.29 -12.44 4.67
C VAL A 117 35.89 -13.81 4.40
N VAL A 118 35.71 -14.73 5.34
CA VAL A 118 36.19 -16.11 5.26
C VAL A 118 35.04 -17.10 5.23
N TYR A 119 35.25 -18.23 4.58
CA TYR A 119 34.34 -19.36 4.50
C TYR A 119 34.93 -20.58 5.22
N ILE A 120 34.09 -21.29 5.98
CA ILE A 120 34.44 -22.57 6.60
C ILE A 120 33.67 -23.70 5.91
N PRO A 121 34.34 -24.56 5.11
CA PRO A 121 33.69 -25.63 4.35
C PRO A 121 32.85 -26.61 5.15
N ARG A 122 33.26 -26.95 6.38
CA ARG A 122 32.54 -27.91 7.22
C ARG A 122 31.32 -27.34 7.93
N ASP A 123 31.32 -26.05 8.23
CA ASP A 123 30.18 -25.35 8.82
C ASP A 123 29.19 -24.85 7.76
N GLY A 124 29.64 -24.75 6.50
CA GLY A 124 28.86 -24.18 5.41
C GLY A 124 28.54 -22.70 5.60
N LYS A 125 29.35 -21.97 6.39
CA LYS A 125 29.08 -20.58 6.82
C LYS A 125 30.21 -19.63 6.49
N PHE A 126 29.82 -18.37 6.29
CA PHE A 126 30.72 -17.25 6.10
C PHE A 126 30.84 -16.42 7.39
N TYR A 127 32.04 -15.92 7.65
CA TYR A 127 32.35 -15.08 8.79
C TYR A 127 33.16 -13.86 8.35
N ASN A 128 32.99 -12.74 9.04
CA ASN A 128 33.79 -11.54 8.89
C ASN A 128 34.82 -11.47 10.03
N ILE A 129 36.10 -11.35 9.68
CA ILE A 129 37.20 -11.28 10.63
C ILE A 129 37.31 -9.86 11.20
N THR A 130 37.11 -9.71 12.50
CA THR A 130 37.15 -8.42 13.19
C THR A 130 38.47 -8.17 13.91
N GLY A 131 39.25 -9.22 14.20
CA GLY A 131 40.54 -9.08 14.87
C GLY A 131 41.26 -10.42 15.09
N PHE A 132 42.29 -10.37 15.92
CA PHE A 132 43.17 -11.50 16.22
C PHE A 132 43.31 -11.65 17.74
N LEU A 133 43.49 -12.89 18.19
CA LEU A 133 43.77 -13.22 19.58
C LEU A 133 45.08 -14.02 19.62
N ASP A 134 46.14 -13.39 20.11
CA ASP A 134 47.43 -14.03 20.32
C ASP A 134 47.34 -14.97 21.54
N LEU A 135 47.79 -16.22 21.37
CA LEU A 135 47.79 -17.22 22.44
C LEU A 135 49.10 -17.09 23.23
N ASN A 136 49.03 -16.48 24.42
CA ASN A 136 50.18 -16.40 25.35
C ASN A 136 50.03 -17.44 26.47
N GLU A 137 51.16 -17.86 27.08
CA GLU A 137 51.26 -18.86 28.16
C GLU A 137 50.32 -18.62 29.36
N ASN A 138 49.81 -17.40 29.56
CA ASN A 138 48.87 -17.05 30.63
C ASN A 138 47.38 -17.26 30.31
N ASN A 139 47.03 -17.76 29.12
CA ASN A 139 45.62 -17.97 28.74
C ASN A 139 45.43 -19.32 28.01
N PRO A 140 45.61 -20.46 28.70
CA PRO A 140 45.43 -21.77 28.08
C PRO A 140 43.99 -21.95 27.61
N LEU A 141 43.82 -22.30 26.33
CA LEU A 141 42.53 -22.57 25.71
C LEU A 141 41.77 -23.66 26.48
N HIS A 142 40.79 -23.29 27.30
CA HIS A 142 39.79 -24.24 27.75
C HIS A 142 38.90 -24.62 26.54
N PHE A 143 39.25 -25.70 25.85
CA PHE A 143 38.46 -26.34 24.78
C PHE A 143 37.02 -26.76 25.17
N ARG A 144 36.57 -26.45 26.40
CA ARG A 144 35.19 -26.58 26.88
C ARG A 144 34.32 -25.35 26.60
N ASP A 145 34.89 -24.25 26.12
CA ASP A 145 34.14 -23.03 25.83
C ASP A 145 33.30 -23.21 24.55
N LYS A 146 31.97 -23.06 24.65
CA LYS A 146 31.02 -23.27 23.53
C LYS A 146 31.23 -22.30 22.36
N SER A 147 32.09 -21.30 22.51
CA SER A 147 32.42 -20.23 21.55
C SER A 147 33.60 -20.55 20.62
N VAL A 148 34.34 -21.64 20.88
CA VAL A 148 35.48 -22.08 20.07
C VAL A 148 35.07 -23.28 19.23
N VAL A 149 35.21 -23.19 17.90
CA VAL A 149 35.00 -24.32 17.01
C VAL A 149 36.13 -25.33 17.26
N SER A 150 35.83 -26.45 17.94
CA SER A 150 36.88 -27.34 18.42
C SER A 150 37.52 -28.18 17.29
N SER A 151 38.85 -28.25 17.31
CA SER A 151 39.68 -29.08 16.42
C SER A 151 39.32 -30.58 16.50
N LYS A 152 38.86 -31.06 17.66
CA LYS A 152 38.42 -32.45 17.86
C LYS A 152 37.17 -32.84 17.06
N ARG A 153 36.34 -31.88 16.62
CA ARG A 153 35.23 -32.15 15.67
C ARG A 153 35.69 -32.17 14.20
N CYS A 154 36.90 -31.71 13.90
CA CYS A 154 37.36 -31.42 12.53
C CYS A 154 38.39 -32.41 11.97
N GLY A 155 38.85 -33.42 12.73
CA GLY A 155 39.68 -34.53 12.20
C GLY A 155 40.95 -34.12 11.43
N LEU A 156 41.46 -32.90 11.65
CA LEU A 156 42.67 -32.35 11.05
C LEU A 156 43.71 -32.17 12.16
N SER A 157 44.94 -32.66 11.96
CA SER A 157 46.06 -32.31 12.84
C SER A 157 46.50 -30.88 12.51
N LEU A 158 46.17 -29.92 13.37
CA LEU A 158 46.70 -28.56 13.25
C LEU A 158 48.23 -28.63 13.42
N THR A 159 48.98 -28.03 12.50
CA THR A 159 50.45 -28.11 12.44
C THR A 159 51.16 -27.09 13.35
N SER A 160 50.44 -26.23 14.07
CA SER A 160 51.04 -25.28 15.01
C SER A 160 50.09 -24.98 16.16
N GLU A 161 50.49 -25.32 17.39
CA GLU A 161 49.79 -24.91 18.63
C GLU A 161 50.04 -23.42 18.97
N SER A 162 50.79 -22.68 18.15
CA SER A 162 51.27 -21.31 18.43
C SER A 162 50.68 -20.20 17.56
N ASN A 163 49.78 -20.52 16.61
CA ASN A 163 49.20 -19.52 15.71
C ASN A 163 48.06 -18.73 16.38
N PRO A 164 47.95 -17.41 16.12
CA PRO A 164 46.87 -16.58 16.68
C PRO A 164 45.50 -16.98 16.13
N LEU A 165 44.49 -17.01 17.01
CA LEU A 165 43.11 -17.29 16.61
C LEU A 165 42.47 -16.05 15.98
N LEU A 166 41.69 -16.26 14.92
CA LEU A 166 40.90 -15.22 14.30
C LEU A 166 39.64 -14.97 15.13
N VAL A 167 39.40 -13.72 15.50
CA VAL A 167 38.13 -13.29 16.09
C VAL A 167 37.20 -12.92 14.93
N ALA A 168 36.09 -13.64 14.83
CA ALA A 168 35.17 -13.50 13.72
C ALA A 168 33.74 -13.29 14.20
N SER A 169 32.93 -12.67 13.36
CA SER A 169 31.50 -12.48 13.55
C SER A 169 30.73 -13.00 12.35
N GLY A 170 29.48 -13.43 12.54
CA GLY A 170 28.62 -13.78 11.41
C GLY A 170 28.40 -12.59 10.47
N LEU A 171 28.16 -12.86 9.18
CA LEU A 171 27.84 -11.82 8.20
C LEU A 171 26.53 -11.08 8.54
N PHE A 172 26.38 -9.89 7.97
CA PHE A 172 25.12 -9.12 8.04
C PHE A 172 24.03 -9.90 7.31
N THR A 173 22.94 -10.23 8.01
CA THR A 173 21.74 -10.77 7.36
C THR A 173 21.04 -9.66 6.61
N VAL A 174 20.93 -9.78 5.29
CA VAL A 174 20.11 -8.87 4.47
C VAL A 174 18.65 -9.06 4.83
N GLN A 175 17.97 -7.96 5.16
CA GLN A 175 16.57 -7.93 5.57
C GLN A 175 15.76 -7.00 4.68
N ASN A 176 14.44 -7.21 4.62
CA ASN A 176 13.53 -6.37 3.87
C ASN A 176 13.21 -5.15 4.75
N PHE A 177 13.95 -4.06 4.55
CA PHE A 177 13.78 -2.82 5.33
C PHE A 177 12.53 -2.01 4.92
N LEU A 178 11.82 -2.43 3.87
CA LEU A 178 10.55 -1.82 3.46
C LEU A 178 9.34 -2.41 4.22
N TYR A 179 9.58 -3.47 4.99
CA TYR A 179 8.55 -4.17 5.72
C TYR A 179 8.01 -3.34 6.89
N LYS A 180 6.67 -3.19 6.98
CA LYS A 180 5.97 -2.31 7.93
C LYS A 180 6.34 -2.51 9.41
N CYS A 181 6.79 -3.70 9.82
CA CYS A 181 7.08 -4.05 11.22
C CYS A 181 8.55 -3.93 11.63
N TYR A 182 9.42 -3.34 10.80
CA TYR A 182 10.87 -3.29 11.06
C TYR A 182 11.26 -2.58 12.39
N GLY A 183 10.34 -1.85 13.04
CA GLY A 183 10.58 -1.17 14.31
C GLY A 183 9.90 -1.75 15.56
N LYS A 184 9.22 -2.91 15.51
CA LYS A 184 8.40 -3.43 16.64
C LYS A 184 8.88 -4.72 17.29
N GLY A 185 10.04 -5.27 16.91
CA GLY A 185 10.48 -6.57 17.43
C GLY A 185 12.00 -6.72 17.49
N LYS A 186 12.50 -6.81 18.73
CA LYS A 186 13.85 -7.20 19.19
C LYS A 186 15.01 -6.44 18.55
N GLU A 187 15.79 -5.77 19.40
CA GLU A 187 17.17 -5.43 19.06
C GLU A 187 17.85 -6.66 18.43
N PRO A 188 18.61 -6.49 17.34
CA PRO A 188 19.36 -7.60 16.77
C PRO A 188 20.23 -8.17 17.90
N SER A 189 20.00 -9.42 18.27
CA SER A 189 20.84 -10.13 19.22
C SER A 189 22.29 -9.90 18.81
N GLY A 190 23.09 -9.26 19.68
CA GLY A 190 24.47 -8.92 19.39
C GLY A 190 25.18 -10.10 18.74
N ARG A 191 25.92 -9.85 17.65
CA ARG A 191 26.59 -10.94 16.93
C ARG A 191 27.58 -11.61 17.86
N ILE A 192 27.37 -12.90 18.09
CA ILE A 192 28.26 -13.70 18.92
C ILE A 192 29.61 -13.77 18.21
N ALA A 193 30.64 -13.26 18.87
CA ALA A 193 32.01 -13.41 18.41
C ALA A 193 32.43 -14.88 18.53
N VAL A 194 32.95 -15.44 17.44
CA VAL A 194 33.44 -16.82 17.34
C VAL A 194 34.95 -16.76 17.15
N LYS A 195 35.67 -17.69 17.78
CA LYS A 195 37.12 -17.82 17.62
C LYS A 195 37.40 -18.95 16.62
N LEU A 196 38.16 -18.65 15.57
CA LEU A 196 38.40 -19.55 14.43
C LEU A 196 39.91 -19.74 14.19
N PRO A 197 40.40 -20.98 14.02
CA PRO A 197 41.75 -21.22 13.51
C PRO A 197 41.89 -20.73 12.06
N SER A 198 43.02 -20.10 11.71
CA SER A 198 43.24 -19.57 10.36
C SER A 198 43.33 -20.69 9.31
N GLU A 199 43.83 -21.87 9.69
CA GLU A 199 44.02 -23.03 8.80
C GLU A 199 42.71 -23.66 8.34
N LEU A 200 41.59 -23.34 8.99
CA LEU A 200 40.25 -23.81 8.62
C LEU A 200 39.48 -22.80 7.76
N CYS A 201 40.04 -21.61 7.59
CA CYS A 201 39.40 -20.49 6.91
C CYS A 201 39.88 -20.43 5.45
N ARG A 202 38.93 -20.30 4.53
CA ARG A 202 39.16 -19.94 3.13
C ARG A 202 38.82 -18.47 2.94
N VAL A 203 39.74 -17.67 2.41
CA VAL A 203 39.53 -16.23 2.20
C VAL A 203 38.70 -16.02 0.94
N VAL A 204 37.59 -15.29 1.06
CA VAL A 204 36.65 -15.03 -0.05
C VAL A 204 36.72 -13.59 -0.53
N MET A 205 36.83 -12.63 0.39
CA MET A 205 37.07 -11.22 0.06
C MET A 205 38.00 -10.59 1.10
N ALA A 206 39.01 -9.85 0.64
CA ALA A 206 39.97 -9.19 1.53
C ALA A 206 40.60 -7.94 0.88
N PRO A 207 40.71 -6.80 1.58
CA PRO A 207 40.00 -6.38 2.79
C PRO A 207 38.65 -5.70 2.45
N VAL A 208 37.61 -5.98 3.23
CA VAL A 208 36.28 -5.34 3.15
C VAL A 208 35.81 -4.99 4.57
N SER A 209 35.76 -3.69 4.89
CA SER A 209 35.40 -3.27 6.25
C SER A 209 33.99 -3.73 6.66
N THR A 210 33.83 -3.98 7.96
CA THR A 210 32.54 -4.29 8.58
C THR A 210 31.46 -3.25 8.26
N ASN A 211 31.85 -1.96 8.15
CA ASN A 211 30.94 -0.87 7.78
C ASN A 211 30.47 -0.97 6.33
N ILE A 212 31.36 -1.36 5.40
CA ILE A 212 30.99 -1.59 4.00
C ILE A 212 29.99 -2.75 3.90
N LEU A 213 30.26 -3.88 4.59
CA LEU A 213 29.31 -5.01 4.64
C LEU A 213 27.95 -4.58 5.21
N CYS A 214 27.96 -3.73 6.25
CA CYS A 214 26.75 -3.14 6.82
C CYS A 214 25.99 -2.31 5.78
N SER A 215 26.64 -1.35 5.12
CA SER A 215 26.01 -0.49 4.11
C SER A 215 25.44 -1.28 2.95
N PHE A 216 26.17 -2.29 2.45
CA PHE A 216 25.70 -3.16 1.37
C PHE A 216 24.54 -4.06 1.79
N SER A 217 24.32 -4.30 3.08
CA SER A 217 23.14 -5.05 3.53
C SER A 217 21.81 -4.29 3.34
N PHE A 218 21.83 -2.95 3.24
CA PHE A 218 20.64 -2.12 2.98
C PHE A 218 20.35 -1.93 1.48
N VAL A 219 21.38 -2.11 0.64
CA VAL A 219 21.35 -1.82 -0.80
C VAL A 219 20.16 -2.46 -1.52
N PRO A 220 19.80 -3.75 -1.32
CA PRO A 220 18.68 -4.36 -2.03
C PRO A 220 17.36 -3.61 -1.82
N SER A 221 17.06 -3.23 -0.57
CA SER A 221 15.84 -2.50 -0.21
C SER A 221 15.84 -1.08 -0.78
N ILE A 222 16.98 -0.39 -0.73
CA ILE A 222 17.15 0.97 -1.28
C ILE A 222 16.97 0.96 -2.79
N MET A 223 17.67 0.06 -3.48
CA MET A 223 17.63 -0.04 -4.94
C MET A 223 16.25 -0.41 -5.44
N TYR A 224 15.58 -1.34 -4.76
CA TYR A 224 14.21 -1.67 -5.07
C TYR A 224 13.27 -0.48 -4.88
N ARG A 225 13.43 0.32 -3.81
CA ARG A 225 12.65 1.55 -3.64
C ARG A 225 12.92 2.59 -4.73
N ILE A 226 14.18 2.81 -5.11
CA ILE A 226 14.56 3.72 -6.21
C ILE A 226 13.89 3.27 -7.50
N GLN A 227 13.95 1.97 -7.82
CA GLN A 227 13.28 1.39 -8.98
C GLN A 227 11.79 1.70 -8.97
N CYS A 228 11.11 1.47 -7.85
CA CYS A 228 9.68 1.75 -7.72
C CYS A 228 9.36 3.23 -7.98
N LEU A 229 10.15 4.15 -7.43
CA LEU A 229 9.99 5.59 -7.66
C LEU A 229 10.24 5.99 -9.12
N LEU A 230 11.24 5.40 -9.77
CA LEU A 230 11.52 5.61 -11.19
C LEU A 230 10.39 5.09 -12.08
N LEU A 231 9.80 3.94 -11.74
CA LEU A 231 8.63 3.40 -12.44
C LEU A 231 7.41 4.32 -12.27
N SER A 232 7.18 4.86 -11.07
CA SER A 232 6.13 5.86 -10.84
C SER A 232 6.35 7.15 -11.62
N ALA A 233 7.59 7.63 -11.73
CA ALA A 233 7.93 8.78 -12.55
C ALA A 233 7.75 8.49 -14.05
N LYS A 234 8.15 7.30 -14.51
CA LYS A 234 7.93 6.82 -15.88
C LYS A 234 6.44 6.75 -16.22
N LEU A 235 5.61 6.27 -15.30
CA LEU A 235 4.16 6.24 -15.49
C LEU A 235 3.61 7.64 -15.73
N LYS A 236 4.03 8.64 -14.94
CA LYS A 236 3.63 10.05 -15.15
C LYS A 236 3.99 10.54 -16.56
N ILE A 237 5.16 10.16 -17.07
CA ILE A 237 5.58 10.51 -18.43
C ILE A 237 4.70 9.81 -19.47
N GLN A 238 4.41 8.51 -19.28
CA GLN A 238 3.57 7.70 -20.17
C GLN A 238 2.14 8.22 -20.30
N LEU A 239 1.59 8.83 -19.23
CA LEU A 239 0.26 9.44 -19.25
C LEU A 239 0.18 10.71 -20.15
N GLY A 240 1.31 11.19 -20.67
CA GLY A 240 1.37 12.26 -21.66
C GLY A 240 1.58 13.66 -21.07
N PRO A 241 1.82 14.68 -21.92
CA PRO A 241 2.27 16.00 -21.50
C PRO A 241 1.24 16.75 -20.64
N ARG A 242 -0.06 16.57 -20.90
CA ARG A 242 -1.14 17.17 -20.10
C ARG A 242 -1.11 16.72 -18.64
N MET A 243 -0.70 15.49 -18.36
CA MET A 243 -0.59 15.00 -16.98
C MET A 243 0.71 15.47 -16.30
N GLN A 244 1.72 15.85 -17.06
CA GLN A 244 3.00 16.32 -16.52
C GLN A 244 2.91 17.72 -15.89
N GLN A 245 1.95 18.55 -16.33
CA GLN A 245 1.74 19.89 -15.77
C GLN A 245 1.30 19.86 -14.29
N PHE A 246 0.72 18.75 -13.83
CA PHE A 246 0.24 18.61 -12.46
C PHE A 246 1.37 18.19 -11.51
N ASN A 247 1.48 18.89 -10.39
CA ASN A 247 2.52 18.65 -9.39
C ASN A 247 2.14 17.48 -8.46
N ILE A 248 2.38 16.26 -8.93
CA ILE A 248 2.32 15.05 -8.14
C ILE A 248 3.71 14.43 -7.98
N THR A 249 4.06 14.04 -6.75
CA THR A 249 5.34 13.40 -6.44
C THR A 249 5.32 11.93 -6.88
N ALA A 250 6.49 11.41 -7.26
CA ALA A 250 6.63 9.98 -7.60
C ALA A 250 6.23 9.07 -6.42
N LEU A 251 6.46 9.52 -5.18
CA LEU A 251 6.06 8.80 -3.97
C LEU A 251 4.53 8.68 -3.87
N LYS A 252 3.77 9.74 -4.21
CA LYS A 252 2.31 9.70 -4.16
C LYS A 252 1.71 8.77 -5.21
N ILE A 253 2.29 8.73 -6.41
CA ILE A 253 1.95 7.75 -7.44
C ILE A 253 2.31 6.33 -6.96
N LEU A 254 3.48 6.16 -6.33
CA LEU A 254 3.90 4.87 -5.78
C LEU A 254 2.96 4.36 -4.68
N GLU A 255 2.44 5.26 -3.85
CA GLU A 255 1.45 4.94 -2.82
C GLU A 255 0.18 4.36 -3.45
N ALA A 256 -0.32 4.99 -4.52
CA ALA A 256 -1.50 4.50 -5.25
C ALA A 256 -1.26 3.17 -6.00
N LEU A 257 -0.03 2.86 -6.38
CA LEU A 257 0.33 1.62 -7.08
C LEU A 257 0.64 0.44 -6.14
N THR A 258 0.80 0.70 -4.84
CA THR A 258 1.23 -0.30 -3.85
C THR A 258 0.03 -0.90 -3.13
N THR A 259 -0.23 -2.19 -3.33
CA THR A 259 -1.31 -2.89 -2.62
C THR A 259 -0.87 -3.30 -1.20
N LYS A 260 -1.83 -3.65 -0.33
CA LYS A 260 -1.53 -4.07 1.04
C LYS A 260 -0.69 -5.35 1.14
N GLU A 261 -0.68 -6.17 0.09
CA GLU A 261 0.06 -7.42 0.03
C GLU A 261 1.57 -7.21 -0.08
N CYS A 262 2.02 -6.00 -0.46
CA CYS A 262 3.43 -5.62 -0.37
C CYS A 262 3.92 -5.49 1.08
N GLN A 263 3.01 -5.34 2.06
CA GLN A 263 3.32 -5.18 3.48
C GLN A 263 4.26 -4.00 3.80
N GLU A 264 4.14 -2.94 3.01
CA GLU A 264 4.87 -1.69 3.21
C GLU A 264 4.15 -0.76 4.22
N GLU A 265 4.81 0.33 4.59
CA GLU A 265 4.30 1.32 5.54
C GLU A 265 2.99 1.99 5.05
N PHE A 266 2.86 2.18 3.74
CA PHE A 266 1.71 2.78 3.08
C PHE A 266 1.01 1.79 2.12
N SER A 267 -0.24 2.10 1.79
CA SER A 267 -1.05 1.33 0.83
C SER A 267 -2.03 2.24 0.11
N LEU A 268 -2.52 1.76 -1.05
CA LEU A 268 -3.47 2.48 -1.88
C LEU A 268 -4.85 2.70 -1.23
N GLU A 269 -5.23 1.92 -0.21
CA GLU A 269 -6.63 1.80 0.28
C GLU A 269 -7.26 3.15 0.74
N SER A 270 -6.51 4.02 1.42
CA SER A 270 -7.04 5.34 1.83
C SER A 270 -7.28 6.25 0.62
N ILE A 271 -6.42 6.16 -0.40
CA ILE A 271 -6.51 6.97 -1.62
C ILE A 271 -7.56 6.41 -2.57
N GLU A 272 -7.67 5.08 -2.66
CA GLU A 272 -8.76 4.36 -3.34
C GLU A 272 -10.11 4.88 -2.86
N THR A 273 -10.31 4.94 -1.55
CA THR A 273 -11.58 5.43 -0.96
C THR A 273 -11.90 6.86 -1.42
N LEU A 274 -10.89 7.74 -1.46
CA LEU A 274 -11.05 9.12 -1.94
C LEU A 274 -11.37 9.15 -3.44
N GLY A 275 -10.65 8.38 -4.24
CA GLY A 275 -10.84 8.31 -5.69
C GLY A 275 -12.16 7.67 -6.12
N ASP A 276 -12.64 6.64 -5.43
CA ASP A 276 -13.96 6.02 -5.60
C ASP A 276 -15.07 7.08 -5.45
N SER A 277 -15.01 7.88 -4.39
CA SER A 277 -15.99 8.95 -4.16
C SER A 277 -15.97 10.00 -5.28
N PHE A 278 -14.78 10.41 -5.75
CA PHE A 278 -14.64 11.39 -6.81
C PHE A 278 -15.07 10.85 -8.18
N LEU A 279 -14.74 9.58 -8.47
CA LEU A 279 -15.17 8.89 -9.67
C LEU A 279 -16.70 8.85 -9.77
N LYS A 280 -17.38 8.51 -8.66
CA LYS A 280 -18.85 8.54 -8.57
C LYS A 280 -19.42 9.94 -8.70
N TYR A 281 -18.78 10.94 -8.12
CA TYR A 281 -19.17 12.34 -8.24
C TYR A 281 -19.12 12.84 -9.68
N VAL A 282 -17.98 12.67 -10.38
CA VAL A 282 -17.83 13.12 -11.78
C VAL A 282 -18.76 12.35 -12.72
N THR A 283 -18.86 11.02 -12.56
CA THR A 283 -19.77 10.22 -13.40
C THR A 283 -21.23 10.53 -13.11
N GLY A 284 -21.61 10.77 -11.86
CA GLY A 284 -22.94 11.24 -11.47
C GLY A 284 -23.30 12.57 -12.12
N GLN A 285 -22.37 13.55 -12.09
CA GLN A 285 -22.56 14.84 -12.74
C GLN A 285 -22.74 14.71 -14.26
N HIS A 286 -21.87 13.93 -14.91
CA HIS A 286 -21.95 13.69 -16.35
C HIS A 286 -23.29 13.05 -16.75
N LEU A 287 -23.71 12.01 -16.04
CA LEU A 287 -24.97 11.31 -16.32
C LEU A 287 -26.19 12.19 -16.08
N PHE A 288 -26.20 12.94 -14.98
CA PHE A 288 -27.30 13.85 -14.67
C PHE A 288 -27.46 14.92 -15.77
N SER A 289 -26.34 15.47 -16.25
CA SER A 289 -26.34 16.52 -17.29
C SER A 289 -26.75 15.98 -18.66
N LYS A 290 -26.29 14.77 -19.00
CA LYS A 290 -26.50 14.17 -20.33
C LYS A 290 -27.87 13.52 -20.48
N TYR A 291 -28.46 13.00 -19.41
CA TYR A 291 -29.69 12.21 -19.46
C TYR A 291 -30.76 12.73 -18.50
N LYS A 292 -31.99 12.88 -19.00
CA LYS A 292 -33.17 13.25 -18.19
C LYS A 292 -33.93 12.04 -17.61
N HIS A 293 -33.21 10.97 -17.26
CA HIS A 293 -33.81 9.76 -16.68
C HIS A 293 -34.04 9.90 -15.17
N ARG A 294 -34.91 9.05 -14.60
CA ARG A 294 -35.09 8.89 -13.14
C ARG A 294 -33.90 8.16 -12.49
N GLU A 295 -33.78 8.27 -11.17
CA GLU A 295 -32.69 7.72 -10.33
C GLU A 295 -32.30 6.29 -10.75
N GLY A 296 -33.26 5.36 -10.79
CA GLY A 296 -32.95 3.94 -10.97
C GLY A 296 -32.20 3.63 -12.27
N LYS A 297 -32.50 4.34 -13.36
CA LYS A 297 -31.79 4.18 -14.63
C LYS A 297 -30.42 4.84 -14.58
N LEU A 298 -30.31 6.04 -14.01
CA LEU A 298 -29.03 6.74 -13.82
C LEU A 298 -28.07 5.95 -12.93
N THR A 299 -28.55 5.38 -11.84
CA THR A 299 -27.78 4.51 -10.94
C THR A 299 -27.32 3.23 -11.65
N SER A 300 -28.15 2.64 -12.49
CA SER A 300 -27.76 1.48 -13.32
C SER A 300 -26.63 1.85 -14.30
N MET A 301 -26.75 2.97 -15.01
CA MET A 301 -25.73 3.46 -15.93
C MET A 301 -24.43 3.83 -15.20
N ARG A 302 -24.52 4.48 -14.04
CA ARG A 302 -23.36 4.81 -13.18
C ARG A 302 -22.61 3.53 -12.79
N LYS A 303 -23.34 2.50 -12.34
CA LYS A 303 -22.75 1.19 -11.97
C LYS A 303 -22.02 0.52 -13.13
N GLU A 304 -22.52 0.64 -14.36
CA GLU A 304 -21.86 0.10 -15.55
C GLU A 304 -20.55 0.85 -15.86
N LEU A 305 -20.58 2.19 -15.83
CA LEU A 305 -19.43 3.05 -16.08
C LEU A 305 -18.31 2.88 -15.04
N VAL A 306 -18.66 2.76 -13.77
CA VAL A 306 -17.68 2.63 -12.65
C VAL A 306 -17.43 1.17 -12.27
N SER A 307 -17.90 0.20 -13.06
CA SER A 307 -17.72 -1.21 -12.73
C SER A 307 -16.23 -1.60 -12.73
N ASN A 308 -15.84 -2.51 -11.82
CA ASN A 308 -14.46 -2.99 -11.74
C ASN A 308 -14.01 -3.63 -13.08
N THR A 309 -14.94 -4.19 -13.86
CA THR A 309 -14.66 -4.71 -15.20
C THR A 309 -14.29 -3.60 -16.18
N THR A 310 -15.05 -2.51 -16.23
CA THR A 310 -14.77 -1.36 -17.09
C THR A 310 -13.46 -0.70 -16.72
N LEU A 311 -13.24 -0.42 -15.42
CA LEU A 311 -12.00 0.18 -14.94
C LEU A 311 -10.77 -0.70 -15.22
N CYS A 312 -10.91 -2.02 -15.07
CA CYS A 312 -9.86 -2.97 -15.41
C CYS A 312 -9.53 -2.95 -16.91
N GLN A 313 -10.55 -2.94 -17.79
CA GLN A 313 -10.33 -2.87 -19.25
C GLN A 313 -9.59 -1.58 -19.64
N LEU A 314 -10.02 -0.44 -19.10
CA LEU A 314 -9.37 0.84 -19.34
C LEU A 314 -7.90 0.85 -18.87
N ALA A 315 -7.62 0.28 -17.70
CA ALA A 315 -6.27 0.14 -17.18
C ALA A 315 -5.38 -0.77 -18.06
N CYS A 316 -5.93 -1.87 -18.57
CA CYS A 316 -5.25 -2.76 -19.51
C CYS A 316 -4.92 -2.03 -20.81
N ASN A 317 -5.87 -1.29 -21.38
CA ASN A 317 -5.68 -0.53 -22.63
C ASN A 317 -4.59 0.54 -22.52
N ARG A 318 -4.31 1.03 -21.30
CA ARG A 318 -3.25 2.01 -21.02
C ARG A 318 -1.97 1.40 -20.45
N ASN A 319 -1.84 0.07 -20.43
CA ASN A 319 -0.69 -0.66 -19.88
C ASN A 319 -0.36 -0.28 -18.42
N LEU A 320 -1.38 0.05 -17.61
CA LEU A 320 -1.18 0.40 -16.20
C LEU A 320 -0.84 -0.80 -15.33
N VAL A 321 -1.30 -1.99 -15.73
CA VAL A 321 -1.14 -3.25 -14.97
C VAL A 321 0.32 -3.56 -14.66
N GLY A 322 1.24 -3.22 -15.58
CA GLY A 322 2.68 -3.43 -15.40
C GLY A 322 3.35 -2.57 -14.33
N TYR A 323 2.66 -1.54 -13.83
CA TYR A 323 3.15 -0.66 -12.76
C TYR A 323 2.60 -1.04 -11.37
N ILE A 324 1.59 -1.92 -11.31
CA ILE A 324 0.91 -2.29 -10.07
C ILE A 324 1.80 -3.25 -9.27
N ARG A 325 1.93 -2.99 -7.96
CA ARG A 325 2.75 -3.79 -7.05
C ARG A 325 1.84 -4.58 -6.13
N GLY A 326 1.88 -5.91 -6.27
CA GLY A 326 0.96 -6.84 -5.61
C GLY A 326 1.61 -7.93 -4.75
N GLU A 327 2.95 -7.91 -4.59
CA GLU A 327 3.73 -8.91 -3.88
C GLU A 327 4.74 -8.24 -2.95
N GLU A 328 5.08 -8.91 -1.84
CA GLU A 328 6.16 -8.51 -0.94
C GLU A 328 7.52 -8.55 -1.68
N PHE A 329 8.40 -7.60 -1.35
CA PHE A 329 9.76 -7.59 -1.85
C PHE A 329 10.55 -8.83 -1.37
N ASN A 330 10.80 -9.76 -2.28
CA ASN A 330 11.60 -10.95 -2.01
C ASN A 330 13.08 -10.73 -2.37
N ILE A 331 13.90 -10.56 -1.34
CA ILE A 331 15.36 -10.34 -1.47
C ILE A 331 16.06 -11.49 -2.19
N LYS A 332 15.66 -12.74 -1.95
CA LYS A 332 16.31 -13.90 -2.58
C LYS A 332 16.07 -13.97 -4.08
N LYS A 333 15.01 -13.31 -4.56
CA LYS A 333 14.68 -13.19 -5.99
C LYS A 333 15.18 -11.87 -6.59
N TRP A 334 15.78 -10.99 -5.79
CA TRP A 334 16.28 -9.71 -6.28
C TRP A 334 17.50 -9.94 -7.17
N ILE A 335 17.44 -9.42 -8.38
CA ILE A 335 18.52 -9.52 -9.37
C ILE A 335 19.60 -8.52 -9.00
N ILE A 336 20.80 -9.02 -8.69
CA ILE A 336 21.96 -8.18 -8.43
C ILE A 336 22.33 -7.44 -9.72
N PRO A 337 22.40 -6.09 -9.72
CA PRO A 337 22.78 -5.35 -10.91
C PRO A 337 24.15 -5.78 -11.42
N GLY A 338 24.25 -6.10 -12.70
CA GLY A 338 25.47 -6.61 -13.32
C GLY A 338 25.63 -8.14 -13.28
N LEU A 339 24.73 -8.87 -12.62
CA LEU A 339 24.61 -10.33 -12.69
C LEU A 339 23.54 -10.70 -13.75
N GLY A 340 23.90 -11.45 -14.80
CA GLY A 340 22.97 -11.86 -15.86
C GLY A 340 22.25 -13.18 -15.54
N TYR A 341 20.95 -13.27 -15.84
CA TYR A 341 20.14 -14.50 -15.74
C TYR A 341 19.53 -14.85 -17.11
N ASP A 342 19.30 -16.13 -17.38
CA ASP A 342 18.60 -16.62 -18.56
C ASP A 342 17.07 -16.37 -18.47
N ILE A 343 16.38 -16.42 -19.61
CA ILE A 343 14.96 -16.06 -19.76
C ILE A 343 14.02 -17.02 -18.98
N TRP A 344 14.48 -18.22 -18.64
CA TRP A 344 13.69 -19.25 -17.95
C TRP A 344 14.09 -19.54 -16.51
N GLY A 345 15.08 -18.82 -15.95
CA GLY A 345 15.47 -18.92 -14.54
C GLY A 345 15.97 -20.29 -14.11
N ASN A 346 16.33 -21.17 -15.05
CA ASN A 346 16.72 -22.55 -14.78
C ASN A 346 18.19 -22.84 -15.11
N THR A 347 18.94 -21.90 -15.71
CA THR A 347 20.39 -22.06 -15.85
C THR A 347 21.08 -20.69 -15.79
N LYS A 348 21.92 -20.47 -14.77
CA LYS A 348 22.70 -19.23 -14.61
C LYS A 348 23.78 -19.14 -15.71
N CYS A 349 23.40 -18.71 -16.92
CA CYS A 349 24.21 -18.00 -17.95
C CYS A 349 23.53 -17.99 -19.34
N LEU A 350 23.01 -16.84 -19.80
CA LEU A 350 23.36 -16.13 -21.06
C LEU A 350 22.47 -14.88 -21.24
N PHE A 351 23.06 -13.85 -21.84
CA PHE A 351 22.58 -12.47 -21.95
C PHE A 351 21.22 -12.30 -22.65
N LEU A 352 20.34 -11.51 -22.05
CA LEU A 352 19.29 -10.80 -22.76
C LEU A 352 19.90 -9.60 -23.50
N LEU A 353 19.68 -9.51 -24.82
CA LEU A 353 19.97 -8.35 -25.68
C LEU A 353 19.05 -7.15 -25.40
N THR A 354 18.17 -7.23 -24.41
CA THR A 354 17.21 -6.18 -24.11
C THR A 354 17.79 -5.23 -23.06
N ASN A 355 17.68 -3.93 -23.32
CA ASN A 355 17.94 -2.85 -22.34
C ASN A 355 16.99 -2.88 -21.12
N ASN A 356 16.22 -3.96 -20.95
CA ASN A 356 15.25 -4.14 -19.88
C ASN A 356 15.88 -5.04 -18.81
N MET A 357 16.25 -4.44 -17.69
CA MET A 357 16.91 -5.07 -16.53
C MET A 357 16.09 -6.20 -15.85
N TYR A 358 14.91 -6.56 -16.36
CA TYR A 358 13.95 -7.44 -15.70
C TYR A 358 13.21 -8.33 -16.69
N ILE A 359 13.06 -9.60 -16.31
CA ILE A 359 12.18 -10.56 -16.96
C ILE A 359 10.73 -10.08 -16.77
N LEU A 360 10.00 -9.92 -17.87
CA LEU A 360 8.56 -9.72 -17.88
C LEU A 360 7.90 -11.00 -17.36
N LYS A 361 7.77 -11.14 -16.04
CA LYS A 361 7.01 -12.22 -15.45
C LYS A 361 5.54 -11.96 -15.69
N GLU A 362 4.84 -12.97 -16.21
CA GLU A 362 3.40 -12.93 -16.32
C GLU A 362 2.80 -13.00 -14.90
N ILE A 363 2.19 -11.90 -14.46
CA ILE A 363 1.55 -11.80 -13.14
C ILE A 363 0.04 -11.83 -13.36
N SER A 364 -0.65 -12.78 -12.74
CA SER A 364 -2.11 -12.79 -12.70
C SER A 364 -2.59 -11.88 -11.55
N ILE A 365 -3.04 -10.66 -11.92
CA ILE A 365 -3.66 -9.73 -10.98
C ILE A 365 -5.18 -9.84 -11.11
N LYS A 366 -5.88 -9.93 -9.98
CA LYS A 366 -7.35 -9.93 -9.98
C LYS A 366 -7.87 -8.60 -10.52
N SER A 367 -8.88 -8.64 -11.40
CA SER A 367 -9.53 -7.46 -11.99
C SER A 367 -9.94 -6.42 -10.93
N LYS A 368 -10.45 -6.89 -9.79
CA LYS A 368 -10.79 -6.03 -8.65
C LYS A 368 -9.60 -5.14 -8.22
N ARG A 369 -8.42 -5.71 -8.02
CA ARG A 369 -7.24 -4.93 -7.58
C ARG A 369 -6.81 -3.88 -8.61
N ILE A 370 -6.98 -4.19 -9.89
CA ILE A 370 -6.66 -3.26 -10.98
C ILE A 370 -7.61 -2.06 -10.90
N ALA A 371 -8.91 -2.30 -10.72
CA ALA A 371 -9.90 -1.24 -10.51
C ALA A 371 -9.61 -0.40 -9.26
N ASP A 372 -9.36 -1.05 -8.11
CA ASP A 372 -9.00 -0.37 -6.85
C ASP A 372 -7.75 0.52 -7.03
N THR A 373 -6.78 0.09 -7.86
CA THR A 373 -5.58 0.88 -8.20
C THR A 373 -5.89 2.08 -9.10
N VAL A 374 -6.83 1.95 -10.04
CA VAL A 374 -7.29 3.07 -10.87
C VAL A 374 -7.97 4.13 -10.00
N GLU A 375 -8.85 3.72 -9.10
CA GLU A 375 -9.48 4.60 -8.11
C GLU A 375 -8.42 5.28 -7.25
N ALA A 376 -7.42 4.54 -6.76
CA ALA A 376 -6.32 5.13 -6.01
C ALA A 376 -5.49 6.14 -6.83
N LEU A 377 -5.25 5.90 -8.12
CA LEU A 377 -4.55 6.89 -8.96
C LEU A 377 -5.39 8.16 -9.14
N ILE A 378 -6.71 8.04 -9.33
CA ILE A 378 -7.64 9.17 -9.37
C ILE A 378 -7.53 9.97 -8.05
N GLY A 379 -7.62 9.29 -6.90
CA GLY A 379 -7.49 9.92 -5.58
C GLY A 379 -6.10 10.53 -5.34
N ALA A 380 -5.04 9.98 -5.93
CA ALA A 380 -3.68 10.51 -5.81
C ALA A 380 -3.55 11.84 -6.56
N TYR A 381 -4.09 11.93 -7.77
CA TYR A 381 -4.14 13.19 -8.52
C TYR A 381 -5.04 14.22 -7.84
N LEU A 382 -6.20 13.78 -7.30
CA LEU A 382 -7.11 14.65 -6.57
C LEU A 382 -6.45 15.26 -5.33
N SER A 383 -5.82 14.44 -4.49
CA SER A 383 -5.19 14.90 -3.25
C SER A 383 -3.94 15.75 -3.48
N ALA A 384 -3.18 15.50 -4.55
CA ALA A 384 -1.94 16.23 -4.83
C ALA A 384 -2.14 17.51 -5.65
N SER A 385 -3.11 17.54 -6.57
CA SER A 385 -3.23 18.62 -7.57
C SER A 385 -4.68 19.04 -7.87
N GLY A 386 -5.65 18.56 -7.10
CA GLY A 386 -7.06 18.97 -7.19
C GLY A 386 -7.88 18.26 -8.27
N GLU A 387 -9.14 18.67 -8.37
CA GLU A 387 -10.17 17.99 -9.19
C GLU A 387 -9.86 17.99 -10.68
N GLN A 388 -9.29 19.08 -11.19
CA GLN A 388 -8.90 19.17 -12.60
C GLN A 388 -7.86 18.11 -12.96
N ALA A 389 -6.88 17.86 -12.07
CA ALA A 389 -5.87 16.84 -12.30
C ALA A 389 -6.49 15.43 -12.35
N ALA A 390 -7.38 15.12 -11.40
CA ALA A 390 -8.08 13.85 -11.34
C ALA A 390 -9.00 13.64 -12.56
N PHE A 391 -9.72 14.67 -12.98
CA PHE A 391 -10.57 14.62 -14.18
C PHE A 391 -9.74 14.42 -15.46
N HIS A 392 -8.63 15.13 -15.60
CA HIS A 392 -7.73 14.93 -16.74
C HIS A 392 -7.12 13.52 -16.75
N PHE A 393 -6.83 12.94 -15.59
CA PHE A 393 -6.41 11.54 -15.49
C PHE A 393 -7.51 10.60 -15.99
N MET A 394 -8.77 10.78 -15.56
CA MET A 394 -9.91 9.99 -16.03
C MET A 394 -10.11 10.07 -17.56
N LYS A 395 -9.97 11.27 -18.14
CA LYS A 395 -9.98 11.45 -19.61
C LYS A 395 -8.82 10.75 -20.30
N THR A 396 -7.62 10.86 -19.73
CA THR A 396 -6.41 10.21 -20.25
C THR A 396 -6.58 8.69 -20.24
N LEU A 397 -7.22 8.15 -19.21
CA LEU A 397 -7.53 6.74 -19.10
C LEU A 397 -8.45 6.25 -20.24
N GLY A 398 -9.25 7.15 -20.83
CA GLY A 398 -10.17 6.85 -21.95
C GLY A 398 -11.64 6.89 -21.55
N MET A 399 -11.98 7.49 -20.40
CA MET A 399 -13.38 7.70 -20.03
C MET A 399 -13.95 8.88 -20.81
N ASP A 400 -15.04 8.64 -21.56
CA ASP A 400 -15.79 9.68 -22.26
C ASP A 400 -16.67 10.45 -21.26
N LEU A 401 -16.10 11.51 -20.67
CA LEU A 401 -16.73 12.29 -19.61
C LEU A 401 -16.64 13.79 -19.89
N GLU A 402 -17.66 14.51 -19.46
CA GLU A 402 -17.76 15.96 -19.60
C GLU A 402 -18.19 16.60 -18.28
N LEU A 403 -17.34 17.51 -17.77
CA LEU A 403 -17.71 18.42 -16.69
C LEU A 403 -18.45 19.60 -17.33
N HIS A 404 -19.77 19.62 -17.14
CA HIS A 404 -20.60 20.71 -17.64
C HIS A 404 -20.52 21.88 -16.64
N ASN A 405 -20.10 23.05 -17.13
CA ASN A 405 -20.08 24.28 -16.34
C ASN A 405 -21.51 24.78 -16.04
N GLU A 406 -22.48 24.42 -16.87
CA GLU A 406 -23.89 24.73 -16.69
C GLU A 406 -24.70 23.43 -16.84
N MET A 407 -25.29 22.96 -15.74
CA MET A 407 -26.28 21.89 -15.75
C MET A 407 -27.65 22.56 -15.85
N GLN A 408 -28.17 22.75 -17.06
CA GLN A 408 -29.47 23.34 -17.26
C GLN A 408 -30.54 22.25 -17.15
N ASP A 409 -31.35 22.30 -16.10
CA ASP A 409 -32.58 21.50 -16.02
C ASP A 409 -33.76 22.43 -16.32
N GLU A 410 -34.24 22.39 -17.56
CA GLU A 410 -35.50 23.04 -17.94
C GLU A 410 -36.64 22.42 -17.13
N ARG A 411 -37.14 23.20 -16.17
CA ARG A 411 -38.18 22.73 -15.24
C ARG A 411 -39.44 23.54 -15.41
N LYS A 412 -40.55 22.82 -15.56
CA LYS A 412 -41.90 23.35 -15.45
C LYS A 412 -42.50 22.76 -14.19
N ILE A 413 -42.44 23.50 -13.08
CA ILE A 413 -43.25 23.18 -11.90
C ILE A 413 -44.68 23.63 -12.21
N ILE A 414 -45.58 22.67 -12.37
CA ILE A 414 -46.97 22.91 -12.78
C ILE A 414 -47.88 23.13 -11.56
N THR A 415 -47.39 22.84 -10.35
CA THR A 415 -48.24 22.62 -9.16
C THR A 415 -48.21 23.81 -8.20
N LYS A 416 -49.35 24.10 -7.52
CA LYS A 416 -49.49 25.07 -6.41
C LYS A 416 -48.74 24.69 -5.12
N SER A 417 -47.63 23.96 -5.23
CA SER A 417 -46.84 23.45 -4.09
C SER A 417 -46.24 24.56 -3.23
N GLU A 418 -46.06 25.75 -3.81
CA GLU A 418 -45.59 26.97 -3.15
C GLU A 418 -46.51 27.46 -2.02
N GLU A 419 -47.81 27.10 -2.05
CA GLU A 419 -48.77 27.48 -1.01
C GLU A 419 -48.71 26.57 0.24
N ILE A 420 -48.07 25.40 0.13
CA ILE A 420 -48.05 24.36 1.18
C ILE A 420 -46.74 24.37 1.98
N ILE A 421 -45.62 24.74 1.33
CA ILE A 421 -44.29 24.71 1.94
C ILE A 421 -43.87 26.12 2.38
N ASP A 422 -43.56 26.30 3.67
CA ASP A 422 -42.90 27.51 4.15
C ASP A 422 -41.41 27.50 3.76
N VAL A 423 -41.14 27.98 2.55
CA VAL A 423 -39.79 28.07 1.97
C VAL A 423 -38.85 28.93 2.83
N ARG A 424 -39.33 30.02 3.43
CA ARG A 424 -38.47 30.94 4.19
C ARG A 424 -37.94 30.31 5.47
N SER A 425 -38.78 29.54 6.16
CA SER A 425 -38.37 28.79 7.34
C SER A 425 -37.29 27.76 6.99
N LEU A 426 -37.47 27.02 5.88
CA LEU A 426 -36.49 26.04 5.39
C LEU A 426 -35.18 26.69 4.94
N GLU A 427 -35.22 27.82 4.21
CA GLU A 427 -34.04 28.60 3.82
C GLU A 427 -33.26 29.05 5.06
N THR A 428 -33.96 29.45 6.13
CA THR A 428 -33.33 29.86 7.40
C THR A 428 -32.69 28.67 8.12
N MET A 429 -33.37 27.52 8.15
CA MET A 429 -32.87 26.27 8.75
C MET A 429 -31.59 25.77 8.06
N LEU A 430 -31.59 25.76 6.73
CA LEU A 430 -30.41 25.45 5.90
C LEU A 430 -29.35 26.57 6.00
N GLY A 431 -29.81 27.78 6.31
CA GLY A 431 -29.11 29.04 6.15
C GLY A 431 -28.50 29.19 4.76
N TYR A 432 -29.34 28.91 3.75
CA TYR A 432 -29.11 29.06 2.33
C TYR A 432 -30.38 29.63 1.70
N ALA A 433 -30.24 30.72 0.94
CA ALA A 433 -31.35 31.31 0.18
C ALA A 433 -31.25 30.84 -1.27
N PHE A 434 -32.32 30.22 -1.78
CA PHE A 434 -32.35 29.71 -3.14
C PHE A 434 -32.60 30.86 -4.13
N ASN A 435 -31.83 30.88 -5.22
CA ASN A 435 -32.15 31.76 -6.35
C ASN A 435 -33.39 31.25 -7.09
N ASP A 436 -33.45 29.93 -7.29
CA ASP A 436 -34.59 29.22 -7.82
C ASP A 436 -35.22 28.33 -6.75
N ARG A 437 -36.27 28.84 -6.09
CA ARG A 437 -37.01 28.11 -5.03
C ARG A 437 -37.70 26.85 -5.53
N SER A 438 -37.91 26.74 -6.84
CA SER A 438 -38.51 25.56 -7.46
C SER A 438 -37.65 24.30 -7.20
N LEU A 439 -36.32 24.44 -7.08
CA LEU A 439 -35.38 23.39 -6.68
C LEU A 439 -35.71 22.78 -5.32
N LEU A 440 -36.00 23.63 -4.34
CA LEU A 440 -36.29 23.18 -2.98
C LEU A 440 -37.62 22.44 -2.94
N ILE A 441 -38.62 22.93 -3.67
CA ILE A 441 -39.93 22.29 -3.77
C ILE A 441 -39.81 20.92 -4.44
N GLU A 442 -39.06 20.83 -5.54
CA GLU A 442 -38.77 19.57 -6.22
C GLU A 442 -38.07 18.57 -5.28
N ALA A 443 -37.06 19.03 -4.53
CA ALA A 443 -36.34 18.20 -3.55
C ALA A 443 -37.24 17.65 -2.43
N LEU A 444 -38.34 18.34 -2.11
CA LEU A 444 -39.32 17.93 -1.09
C LEU A 444 -40.48 17.12 -1.68
N THR A 445 -40.55 16.95 -3.00
CA THR A 445 -41.67 16.30 -3.69
C THR A 445 -41.36 14.85 -4.02
N HIS A 446 -42.06 13.92 -3.36
CA HIS A 446 -41.95 12.49 -3.66
C HIS A 446 -42.75 12.13 -4.92
N GLY A 447 -42.30 11.08 -5.63
CA GLY A 447 -42.93 10.61 -6.87
C GLY A 447 -44.42 10.28 -6.73
N SER A 448 -44.85 9.79 -5.55
CA SER A 448 -46.25 9.48 -5.23
C SER A 448 -47.18 10.70 -5.18
N TYR A 449 -46.64 11.89 -4.88
CA TYR A 449 -47.40 13.14 -4.89
C TYR A 449 -47.52 13.72 -6.30
N ASN A 450 -46.49 13.54 -7.13
CA ASN A 450 -46.44 14.08 -8.48
C ASN A 450 -46.03 13.00 -9.50
N ASN A 451 -46.93 12.05 -9.77
CA ASN A 451 -46.64 10.87 -10.60
C ASN A 451 -46.08 11.20 -12.00
N ALA A 452 -46.47 12.33 -12.59
CA ALA A 452 -46.13 12.72 -13.96
C ALA A 452 -45.18 13.94 -14.08
N GLY A 453 -44.81 14.59 -12.97
CA GLY A 453 -43.97 15.79 -12.97
C GLY A 453 -42.60 15.58 -12.29
N PRO A 454 -41.84 16.68 -12.10
CA PRO A 454 -40.55 16.63 -11.39
C PRO A 454 -40.73 16.12 -9.96
N CYS A 455 -39.81 15.26 -9.53
CA CYS A 455 -39.72 14.71 -8.18
C CYS A 455 -38.26 14.64 -7.74
N TYR A 456 -38.03 14.43 -6.46
CA TYR A 456 -36.71 14.53 -5.86
C TYR A 456 -35.69 13.51 -6.40
N GLU A 457 -36.12 12.40 -7.00
CA GLU A 457 -35.28 11.24 -7.37
C GLU A 457 -34.03 11.64 -8.19
N ARG A 458 -34.17 12.57 -9.14
CA ARG A 458 -33.00 13.03 -9.93
C ARG A 458 -32.02 13.83 -9.07
N LEU A 459 -32.54 14.70 -8.21
CA LEU A 459 -31.75 15.51 -7.30
C LEU A 459 -31.08 14.65 -6.23
N GLU A 460 -31.75 13.62 -5.74
CA GLU A 460 -31.22 12.59 -4.84
C GLU A 460 -30.02 11.90 -5.48
N PHE A 461 -30.16 11.41 -6.72
CA PHE A 461 -29.06 10.77 -7.45
C PHE A 461 -27.80 11.65 -7.52
N LEU A 462 -27.98 12.95 -7.79
CA LEU A 462 -26.87 13.90 -7.85
C LEU A 462 -26.32 14.19 -6.45
N GLY A 463 -27.21 14.41 -5.49
CA GLY A 463 -26.89 14.73 -4.11
C GLY A 463 -26.16 13.63 -3.35
N ASP A 464 -26.52 12.37 -3.56
CA ASP A 464 -25.81 11.18 -3.07
C ASP A 464 -24.32 11.25 -3.46
N ALA A 465 -24.06 11.44 -4.76
CA ALA A 465 -22.69 11.50 -5.28
C ALA A 465 -21.91 12.71 -4.76
N VAL A 466 -22.57 13.86 -4.62
CA VAL A 466 -21.98 15.11 -4.10
C VAL A 466 -21.64 14.97 -2.61
N LEU A 467 -22.58 14.45 -1.79
CA LEU A 467 -22.39 14.32 -0.36
C LEU A 467 -21.35 13.26 0.00
N ASP A 468 -21.38 12.08 -0.65
CA ASP A 468 -20.36 11.03 -0.43
C ASP A 468 -18.97 11.58 -0.72
N HIS A 469 -18.80 12.35 -1.80
CA HIS A 469 -17.54 12.97 -2.14
C HIS A 469 -17.11 14.07 -1.16
N ILE A 470 -17.99 15.00 -0.79
CA ILE A 470 -17.70 16.08 0.17
C ILE A 470 -17.28 15.50 1.53
N LEU A 471 -18.03 14.53 2.05
CA LEU A 471 -17.73 13.93 3.35
C LEU A 471 -16.45 13.09 3.31
N THR A 472 -16.23 12.34 2.22
CA THR A 472 -14.98 11.56 2.05
C THR A 472 -13.77 12.48 1.97
N ASP A 473 -13.84 13.56 1.19
CA ASP A 473 -12.76 14.56 1.07
C ASP A 473 -12.51 15.27 2.41
N TYR A 474 -13.56 15.63 3.14
CA TYR A 474 -13.46 16.20 4.49
C TYR A 474 -12.73 15.26 5.45
N PHE A 475 -13.14 13.99 5.57
CA PHE A 475 -12.49 13.03 6.47
C PHE A 475 -11.06 12.71 6.04
N TYR A 476 -10.80 12.63 4.73
CA TYR A 476 -9.47 12.42 4.21
C TYR A 476 -8.55 13.59 4.61
N LYS A 477 -8.93 14.84 4.30
CA LYS A 477 -8.14 16.03 4.62
C LYS A 477 -7.92 16.22 6.12
N GLN A 478 -8.91 15.89 6.94
CA GLN A 478 -8.84 16.10 8.39
C GLN A 478 -7.89 15.13 9.10
N TYR A 479 -7.77 13.89 8.61
CA TYR A 479 -7.08 12.82 9.35
C TYR A 479 -5.87 12.22 8.61
N TYR A 480 -5.69 12.45 7.31
CA TYR A 480 -4.52 11.97 6.56
C TYR A 480 -3.26 12.78 6.92
N PRO A 481 -2.05 12.17 7.04
CA PRO A 481 -1.69 10.77 6.76
C PRO A 481 -1.94 9.78 7.92
N GLY A 482 -2.37 10.26 9.10
CA GLY A 482 -2.62 9.40 10.26
C GLY A 482 -3.86 8.51 10.16
N CYS A 483 -4.72 8.74 9.16
CA CYS A 483 -5.96 8.00 8.95
C CYS A 483 -5.68 6.65 8.30
N THR A 484 -5.95 5.57 9.05
CA THR A 484 -5.93 4.23 8.46
C THR A 484 -7.08 4.07 7.46
N PRO A 485 -6.92 3.26 6.41
CA PRO A 485 -7.99 3.02 5.44
C PRO A 485 -9.29 2.50 6.06
N ALA A 486 -9.14 1.62 7.06
CA ALA A 486 -10.26 1.10 7.85
C ALA A 486 -10.99 2.23 8.58
N LEU A 487 -10.25 3.16 9.21
CA LEU A 487 -10.83 4.30 9.91
C LEU A 487 -11.60 5.22 8.95
N LEU A 488 -11.03 5.56 7.78
CA LEU A 488 -11.71 6.40 6.79
C LEU A 488 -13.01 5.75 6.31
N THR A 489 -12.96 4.46 5.99
CA THR A 489 -14.14 3.67 5.59
C THR A 489 -15.21 3.67 6.70
N ASN A 490 -14.79 3.54 7.96
CA ASN A 490 -15.73 3.53 9.09
C ASN A 490 -16.33 4.90 9.36
N LEU A 491 -15.54 5.98 9.30
CA LEU A 491 -16.04 7.35 9.44
C LEU A 491 -17.07 7.69 8.36
N ARG A 492 -16.77 7.31 7.11
CA ARG A 492 -17.69 7.44 5.98
C ARG A 492 -18.97 6.64 6.21
N LYS A 493 -18.89 5.34 6.53
CA LYS A 493 -20.09 4.52 6.83
C LYS A 493 -20.90 5.03 8.01
N ALA A 494 -20.26 5.65 9.00
CA ALA A 494 -20.93 6.20 10.18
C ALA A 494 -21.55 7.59 9.94
N SER A 495 -21.24 8.26 8.83
CA SER A 495 -21.71 9.63 8.54
C SER A 495 -22.55 9.72 7.26
N VAL A 496 -22.24 8.88 6.27
CA VAL A 496 -22.92 8.73 4.98
C VAL A 496 -23.71 7.43 5.03
N ASN A 497 -24.88 7.44 5.66
CA ASN A 497 -25.81 6.33 5.59
C ASN A 497 -27.26 6.80 5.76
N ASN A 498 -28.20 6.06 5.19
CA ASN A 498 -29.62 6.43 5.19
C ASN A 498 -30.19 6.58 6.61
N CYS A 499 -29.69 5.85 7.60
CA CYS A 499 -30.15 6.01 8.99
C CYS A 499 -29.72 7.38 9.56
N CYS A 500 -28.47 7.80 9.31
CA CYS A 500 -27.96 9.11 9.72
C CYS A 500 -28.76 10.25 9.08
N TYR A 501 -28.99 10.16 7.77
CA TYR A 501 -29.72 11.18 7.03
C TYR A 501 -31.19 11.23 7.42
N ALA A 502 -31.86 10.09 7.55
CA ALA A 502 -33.24 10.07 8.04
C ALA A 502 -33.35 10.66 9.46
N HIS A 503 -32.42 10.33 10.36
CA HIS A 503 -32.41 10.92 11.70
C HIS A 503 -32.15 12.43 11.66
N ALA A 504 -31.20 12.89 10.86
CA ALA A 504 -30.94 14.32 10.66
C ALA A 504 -32.16 15.06 10.11
N ALA A 505 -32.88 14.47 9.15
CA ALA A 505 -34.11 15.02 8.59
C ALA A 505 -35.22 15.13 9.64
N VAL A 506 -35.41 14.10 10.49
CA VAL A 506 -36.40 14.17 11.57
C VAL A 506 -36.02 15.20 12.62
N LYS A 507 -34.75 15.19 13.07
CA LYS A 507 -34.20 16.14 14.05
C LYS A 507 -34.36 17.60 13.59
N ALA A 508 -34.18 17.86 12.30
CA ALA A 508 -34.36 19.18 11.71
C ALA A 508 -35.83 19.54 11.44
N GLY A 509 -36.77 18.58 11.53
CA GLY A 509 -38.18 18.81 11.23
C GLY A 509 -38.56 18.69 9.74
N LEU A 510 -37.64 18.25 8.87
CA LEU A 510 -37.89 18.14 7.42
C LEU A 510 -39.00 17.16 7.06
N HIS A 511 -39.24 16.14 7.88
CA HIS A 511 -40.35 15.19 7.72
C HIS A 511 -41.74 15.85 7.69
N LYS A 512 -41.88 17.08 8.23
CA LYS A 512 -43.13 17.86 8.20
C LYS A 512 -43.38 18.58 6.88
N HIS A 513 -42.35 18.67 6.04
CA HIS A 513 -42.36 19.43 4.79
C HIS A 513 -42.33 18.54 3.54
N ILE A 514 -42.30 17.21 3.70
CA ILE A 514 -42.33 16.28 2.58
C ILE A 514 -43.72 16.27 1.92
N LEU A 515 -43.75 16.47 0.60
CA LEU A 515 -44.94 16.28 -0.20
C LEU A 515 -45.02 14.82 -0.63
N HIS A 516 -45.69 14.03 0.19
CA HIS A 516 -45.95 12.60 -0.01
C HIS A 516 -47.45 12.32 0.08
N SER A 517 -47.98 11.37 -0.72
CA SER A 517 -49.40 10.99 -0.70
C SER A 517 -49.90 10.49 0.68
N SER A 518 -49.00 9.95 1.49
CA SER A 518 -49.23 9.52 2.88
C SER A 518 -48.44 10.32 3.93
N SER A 519 -48.03 11.55 3.60
CA SER A 519 -47.26 12.45 4.50
C SER A 519 -47.90 12.58 5.89
N ASN A 520 -49.21 12.80 5.95
CA ASN A 520 -49.94 12.92 7.23
C ASN A 520 -49.82 11.67 8.12
N GLN A 521 -49.86 10.47 7.52
CA GLN A 521 -49.73 9.23 8.28
C GLN A 521 -48.30 9.05 8.82
N MET A 522 -47.30 9.34 7.98
CA MET A 522 -45.88 9.28 8.36
C MET A 522 -45.54 10.27 9.49
N ILE A 523 -46.07 11.50 9.42
CA ILE A 523 -45.89 12.52 10.46
C ILE A 523 -46.54 12.04 11.76
N ASN A 524 -47.80 11.58 11.71
CA ASN A 524 -48.51 11.07 12.87
C ASN A 524 -47.77 9.87 13.50
N ASP A 525 -47.28 8.93 12.71
CA ASP A 525 -46.54 7.76 13.22
C ASP A 525 -45.24 8.16 13.92
N LEU A 526 -44.53 9.17 13.41
CA LEU A 526 -43.30 9.69 14.00
C LEU A 526 -43.55 10.48 15.28
N GLU A 527 -44.55 11.36 15.28
CA GLU A 527 -44.91 12.17 16.46
C GLU A 527 -45.49 11.29 17.58
N ASN A 528 -46.28 10.27 17.24
CA ASN A 528 -46.82 9.31 18.20
C ASN A 528 -45.82 8.24 18.65
N SER A 529 -44.64 8.14 18.03
CA SER A 529 -43.64 7.13 18.39
C SER A 529 -43.03 7.32 19.79
N GLY A 530 -43.17 8.52 20.37
CA GLY A 530 -42.57 8.87 21.67
C GLY A 530 -41.03 8.86 21.69
N ARG A 531 -40.37 8.66 20.54
CA ARG A 531 -38.90 8.69 20.43
C ARG A 531 -38.40 10.13 20.51
N SER A 532 -37.40 10.35 21.36
CA SER A 532 -36.61 11.58 21.28
C SER A 532 -35.63 11.46 20.11
N PHE A 533 -35.68 12.42 19.19
CA PHE A 533 -34.70 12.56 18.10
C PHE A 533 -33.57 13.56 18.47
N SER A 534 -33.36 13.76 19.77
CA SER A 534 -32.24 14.53 20.30
C SER A 534 -30.97 13.66 20.34
N GLY A 535 -29.84 14.19 19.86
CA GLY A 535 -28.57 13.47 19.86
C GLY A 535 -27.73 13.62 18.59
N PRO A 536 -26.62 12.86 18.49
CA PRO A 536 -25.77 12.84 17.31
C PRO A 536 -26.46 12.20 16.11
N SER A 537 -26.31 12.81 14.93
CA SER A 537 -26.83 12.26 13.67
C SER A 537 -25.88 11.24 13.02
N HIS A 538 -24.82 10.80 13.73
CA HIS A 538 -23.88 9.80 13.24
C HIS A 538 -24.07 8.43 13.90
N GLY A 539 -23.63 7.38 13.22
CA GLY A 539 -23.73 5.99 13.68
C GLY A 539 -24.89 5.24 13.03
N TRP A 540 -25.19 4.05 13.56
CA TRP A 540 -26.18 3.16 12.97
C TRP A 540 -27.48 3.10 13.78
N GLU A 541 -27.47 3.46 15.06
CA GLU A 541 -28.61 3.39 15.99
C GLU A 541 -29.68 4.48 15.82
N PRO A 542 -29.34 5.78 15.65
CA PRO A 542 -30.32 6.86 15.75
C PRO A 542 -31.44 6.79 14.72
N GLY A 543 -31.15 6.31 13.51
CA GLY A 543 -32.11 6.23 12.40
C GLY A 543 -32.78 4.88 12.18
N ILE A 544 -32.55 3.89 13.06
CA ILE A 544 -33.10 2.55 12.84
C ILE A 544 -34.63 2.60 12.89
N GLY A 545 -35.24 2.18 11.80
CA GLY A 545 -36.69 2.12 11.69
C GLY A 545 -37.33 3.40 11.17
N LEU A 546 -36.55 4.43 10.81
CA LEU A 546 -37.04 5.61 10.09
C LEU A 546 -37.21 5.34 8.59
N PRO A 547 -38.26 5.85 7.93
CA PRO A 547 -38.47 5.67 6.49
C PRO A 547 -37.25 6.05 5.64
N GLU A 548 -36.98 5.26 4.59
CA GLU A 548 -35.80 5.48 3.73
C GLU A 548 -35.94 6.82 2.97
N ASP A 549 -37.17 7.20 2.58
CA ASP A 549 -37.49 8.46 1.88
C ASP A 549 -37.00 9.74 2.60
N LEU A 550 -36.83 9.71 3.92
CA LEU A 550 -36.31 10.85 4.68
C LEU A 550 -34.80 11.05 4.50
N ALA A 551 -34.07 9.97 4.19
CA ALA A 551 -32.67 10.07 3.81
C ALA A 551 -32.54 10.73 2.44
N ASP A 552 -33.40 10.31 1.51
CA ASP A 552 -33.43 10.82 0.14
C ASP A 552 -33.69 12.33 0.12
N LEU A 553 -34.46 12.88 1.08
CA LEU A 553 -34.64 14.33 1.24
C LEU A 553 -33.34 15.09 1.52
N ILE A 554 -32.46 14.54 2.36
CA ILE A 554 -31.17 15.19 2.65
C ILE A 554 -30.32 15.22 1.39
N GLU A 555 -30.29 14.11 0.66
CA GLU A 555 -29.55 13.98 -0.60
C GLU A 555 -30.16 14.89 -1.67
N SER A 556 -31.47 14.90 -1.85
CA SER A 556 -32.14 15.74 -2.83
C SER A 556 -31.97 17.23 -2.55
N ILE A 557 -32.03 17.67 -1.28
CA ILE A 557 -31.77 19.07 -0.91
C ILE A 557 -30.30 19.41 -1.18
N ALA A 558 -29.36 18.51 -0.92
CA ALA A 558 -27.96 18.74 -1.27
C ALA A 558 -27.77 18.87 -2.79
N GLY A 559 -28.42 18.03 -3.58
CA GLY A 559 -28.46 18.12 -5.05
C GLY A 559 -29.07 19.44 -5.53
N ALA A 560 -30.16 19.89 -4.89
CA ALA A 560 -30.83 21.15 -5.17
C ALA A 560 -29.91 22.36 -4.93
N ILE A 561 -29.27 22.44 -3.76
CA ILE A 561 -28.31 23.50 -3.44
C ILE A 561 -27.10 23.45 -4.38
N TYR A 562 -26.64 22.24 -4.74
CA TYR A 562 -25.52 22.08 -5.65
C TYR A 562 -25.81 22.68 -7.03
N LEU A 563 -27.01 22.47 -7.57
CA LEU A 563 -27.44 23.10 -8.84
C LEU A 563 -27.63 24.62 -8.68
N ASP A 564 -28.36 25.06 -7.66
CA ASP A 564 -28.66 26.50 -7.44
C ASP A 564 -27.37 27.32 -7.26
N SER A 565 -26.37 26.75 -6.58
CA SER A 565 -25.10 27.40 -6.29
C SER A 565 -24.09 27.37 -7.44
N LYS A 566 -24.47 26.84 -8.61
CA LYS A 566 -23.60 26.60 -9.77
C LYS A 566 -22.42 25.69 -9.42
N HIS A 567 -22.73 24.53 -8.84
CA HIS A 567 -21.79 23.44 -8.55
C HIS A 567 -20.77 23.73 -7.44
N LYS A 568 -21.09 24.62 -6.49
CA LYS A 568 -20.17 25.01 -5.41
C LYS A 568 -20.28 24.07 -4.19
N LYS A 569 -19.41 23.06 -4.14
CA LYS A 569 -19.35 22.08 -3.04
C LYS A 569 -19.26 22.70 -1.64
N GLU A 570 -18.53 23.81 -1.48
CA GLU A 570 -18.40 24.51 -0.20
C GLU A 570 -19.72 25.09 0.32
N VAL A 571 -20.62 25.48 -0.58
CA VAL A 571 -21.95 26.00 -0.24
C VAL A 571 -22.85 24.86 0.23
N VAL A 572 -22.85 23.74 -0.51
CA VAL A 572 -23.56 22.51 -0.11
C VAL A 572 -23.08 22.04 1.24
N TRP A 573 -21.76 21.99 1.45
CA TRP A 573 -21.17 21.55 2.70
C TRP A 573 -21.60 22.42 3.88
N ARG A 574 -21.58 23.75 3.73
CA ARG A 574 -22.00 24.69 4.77
C ARG A 574 -23.47 24.48 5.18
N ALA A 575 -24.35 24.27 4.22
CA ALA A 575 -25.78 24.03 4.48
C ALA A 575 -26.00 22.66 5.13
N MET A 576 -25.44 21.59 4.55
CA MET A 576 -25.65 20.23 5.03
C MET A 576 -24.99 19.96 6.38
N ARG A 577 -23.84 20.58 6.66
CA ARG A 577 -23.15 20.48 7.96
C ARG A 577 -24.06 20.90 9.12
N ARG A 578 -24.90 21.92 8.95
CA ARG A 578 -25.87 22.36 9.99
C ARG A 578 -26.88 21.27 10.36
N LEU A 579 -27.27 20.43 9.41
CA LEU A 579 -28.21 19.33 9.62
C LEU A 579 -27.52 18.08 10.17
N LEU A 580 -26.30 17.81 9.70
CA LEU A 580 -25.56 16.59 9.97
C LEU A 580 -24.74 16.64 11.28
N GLU A 581 -24.47 17.81 11.83
CA GLU A 581 -23.69 17.93 13.06
C GLU A 581 -24.42 17.39 14.30
N PRO A 582 -23.67 16.77 15.25
CA PRO A 582 -22.23 16.49 15.20
C PRO A 582 -21.88 15.29 14.30
N LEU A 583 -20.75 15.38 13.57
CA LEU A 583 -20.23 14.31 12.70
C LEU A 583 -19.42 13.25 13.48
N ALA A 584 -19.21 12.08 12.88
CA ALA A 584 -18.37 11.04 13.46
C ALA A 584 -16.90 11.49 13.56
N THR A 585 -16.25 11.09 14.65
CA THR A 585 -14.81 11.29 14.87
C THR A 585 -14.14 9.95 15.16
N PRO A 586 -12.80 9.84 15.08
CA PRO A 586 -12.10 8.60 15.44
C PRO A 586 -12.39 8.10 16.86
N LYS A 587 -12.83 9.00 17.76
CA LYS A 587 -13.20 8.64 19.14
C LYS A 587 -14.66 8.20 19.27
N THR A 588 -15.55 8.64 18.38
CA THR A 588 -17.00 8.38 18.46
C THR A 588 -17.49 7.38 17.43
N VAL A 589 -16.65 6.99 16.46
CA VAL A 589 -17.04 6.06 15.38
C VAL A 589 -17.30 4.66 15.95
N GLU A 590 -18.56 4.26 15.92
CA GLU A 590 -18.95 2.88 16.20
C GLU A 590 -18.94 2.04 14.93
N LEU A 591 -18.50 0.79 15.05
CA LEU A 591 -18.52 -0.13 13.93
C LEU A 591 -19.94 -0.64 13.69
N TYR A 592 -20.33 -0.67 12.40
CA TYR A 592 -21.60 -1.25 12.01
C TYR A 592 -21.66 -2.74 12.41
N PRO A 593 -22.66 -3.19 13.20
CA PRO A 593 -22.65 -4.52 13.83
C PRO A 593 -22.44 -5.69 12.85
N VAL A 594 -23.03 -5.64 11.66
CA VAL A 594 -22.87 -6.71 10.67
C VAL A 594 -21.43 -6.76 10.12
N SER A 595 -20.81 -5.60 9.93
CA SER A 595 -19.43 -5.49 9.43
C SER A 595 -18.43 -5.89 10.50
N GLU A 596 -18.62 -5.42 11.73
CA GLU A 596 -17.77 -5.77 12.87
C GLU A 596 -17.81 -7.28 13.13
N LEU A 597 -19.00 -7.88 13.11
CA LEU A 597 -19.15 -9.33 13.30
C LEU A 597 -18.38 -10.11 12.23
N LYS A 598 -18.47 -9.67 10.96
CA LYS A 598 -17.74 -10.29 9.86
C LYS A 598 -16.23 -10.17 10.07
N GLU A 599 -15.75 -8.98 10.45
CA GLU A 599 -14.32 -8.72 10.67
C GLU A 599 -13.75 -9.55 11.83
N ILE A 600 -14.47 -9.65 12.94
CA ILE A 600 -14.08 -10.49 14.09
C ILE A 600 -14.00 -11.96 13.66
N CYS A 601 -14.99 -12.45 12.91
CA CYS A 601 -14.97 -13.83 12.41
C CYS A 601 -13.78 -14.08 11.49
N GLU A 602 -13.50 -13.18 10.55
CA GLU A 602 -12.37 -13.30 9.63
C GLU A 602 -11.03 -13.27 10.37
N ARG A 603 -10.85 -12.32 11.28
CA ARG A 603 -9.63 -12.17 12.09
C ARG A 603 -9.35 -13.39 12.96
N ARG A 604 -10.40 -14.00 13.53
CA ARG A 604 -10.29 -15.19 14.39
C ARG A 604 -10.43 -16.52 13.63
N LYS A 605 -10.52 -16.49 12.30
CA LYS A 605 -10.72 -17.67 11.43
C LYS A 605 -11.97 -18.48 11.79
N TYR A 606 -13.01 -17.82 12.30
CA TYR A 606 -14.32 -18.44 12.51
C TYR A 606 -15.09 -18.52 11.18
N PRO A 607 -16.03 -19.48 11.04
CA PRO A 607 -16.94 -19.50 9.92
C PRO A 607 -17.75 -18.20 9.83
N LYS A 608 -18.20 -17.87 8.61
CA LYS A 608 -19.04 -16.70 8.38
C LYS A 608 -20.34 -16.78 9.19
N PRO A 609 -20.83 -15.67 9.76
CA PRO A 609 -22.09 -15.65 10.49
C PRO A 609 -23.25 -15.99 9.53
N LEU A 610 -24.11 -16.91 9.96
CA LEU A 610 -25.29 -17.34 9.22
C LEU A 610 -26.51 -16.59 9.76
N TYR A 611 -27.39 -16.16 8.86
CA TYR A 611 -28.62 -15.46 9.19
C TYR A 611 -29.82 -16.25 8.65
N SER A 612 -30.77 -16.59 9.51
CA SER A 612 -32.03 -17.26 9.15
C SER A 612 -33.21 -16.38 9.51
N LYS A 613 -34.17 -16.22 8.58
CA LYS A 613 -35.46 -15.58 8.87
C LYS A 613 -36.36 -16.61 9.55
N THR A 614 -36.92 -16.27 10.71
CA THR A 614 -37.69 -17.24 11.52
C THR A 614 -39.20 -17.06 11.37
N ARG A 615 -39.75 -15.84 11.43
CA ARG A 615 -41.20 -15.56 11.20
C ARG A 615 -41.44 -14.10 10.75
N ASP A 616 -42.54 -13.88 10.02
CA ASP A 616 -43.30 -12.62 10.04
C ASP A 616 -44.45 -12.81 11.02
N SER A 617 -44.42 -12.09 12.14
CA SER A 617 -45.62 -11.94 12.98
C SER A 617 -46.62 -11.12 12.15
N GLY A 618 -47.92 -11.41 12.19
CA GLY A 618 -48.97 -10.68 11.44
C GLY A 618 -49.08 -9.16 11.72
N VAL A 619 -48.15 -8.58 12.49
CA VAL A 619 -48.03 -7.18 12.88
C VAL A 619 -46.89 -6.47 12.09
N GLY A 620 -46.41 -7.03 10.97
CA GLY A 620 -45.38 -6.40 10.14
C GLY A 620 -43.97 -6.37 10.76
N VAL A 621 -43.69 -7.26 11.72
CA VAL A 621 -42.37 -7.39 12.37
C VAL A 621 -41.66 -8.64 11.84
N THR A 622 -40.50 -8.43 11.22
CA THR A 622 -39.60 -9.49 10.74
C THR A 622 -38.60 -9.87 11.83
N ARG A 623 -38.48 -11.17 12.12
CA ARG A 623 -37.47 -11.73 13.02
C ARG A 623 -36.32 -12.41 12.27
N VAL A 624 -35.08 -12.12 12.67
CA VAL A 624 -33.86 -12.72 12.13
C VAL A 624 -33.02 -13.30 13.26
N ASP A 625 -32.58 -14.53 13.09
CA ASP A 625 -31.62 -15.19 13.97
C ASP A 625 -30.25 -15.25 13.30
N ALA A 626 -29.23 -14.75 13.98
CA ALA A 626 -27.83 -14.82 13.62
C ALA A 626 -27.13 -15.91 14.44
N LYS A 627 -26.32 -16.75 13.79
CA LYS A 627 -25.52 -17.78 14.46
C LYS A 627 -24.10 -17.84 13.95
N VAL A 628 -23.15 -18.12 14.84
CA VAL A 628 -21.75 -18.41 14.48
C VAL A 628 -21.13 -19.42 15.43
N LYS A 629 -20.30 -20.32 14.90
CA LYS A 629 -19.48 -21.24 15.70
C LYS A 629 -18.15 -20.58 16.01
N ALA A 630 -17.86 -20.33 17.28
CA ALA A 630 -16.61 -19.73 17.75
C ALA A 630 -15.99 -20.64 18.82
N ALA A 631 -14.72 -21.00 18.65
CA ALA A 631 -13.97 -21.83 19.60
C ALA A 631 -14.70 -23.13 20.04
N GLY A 632 -15.38 -23.81 19.11
CA GLY A 632 -16.13 -25.05 19.38
C GLY A 632 -17.58 -24.84 19.83
N THR A 633 -17.93 -23.67 20.36
CA THR A 633 -19.28 -23.32 20.85
C THR A 633 -20.08 -22.57 19.79
N VAL A 634 -21.39 -22.81 19.73
CA VAL A 634 -22.30 -22.07 18.83
C VAL A 634 -22.97 -20.94 19.59
N TYR A 635 -22.78 -19.71 19.11
CA TYR A 635 -23.42 -18.51 19.65
C TYR A 635 -24.60 -18.10 18.77
N TYR A 636 -25.66 -17.60 19.42
CA TYR A 636 -26.89 -17.15 18.78
C TYR A 636 -27.24 -15.73 19.22
N GLY A 637 -27.67 -14.90 18.27
CA GLY A 637 -28.26 -13.58 18.53
C GLY A 637 -29.53 -13.43 17.70
N THR A 638 -30.56 -12.84 18.29
CA THR A 638 -31.85 -12.62 17.62
C THR A 638 -32.10 -11.13 17.54
N GLY A 639 -32.68 -10.69 16.42
CA GLY A 639 -33.13 -9.32 16.23
C GLY A 639 -34.49 -9.28 15.56
N GLU A 640 -35.31 -8.32 15.96
CA GLU A 640 -36.64 -8.07 15.43
C GLU A 640 -36.72 -6.65 14.90
N GLY A 641 -37.38 -6.44 13.77
CA GLY A 641 -37.58 -5.10 13.22
C GLY A 641 -38.59 -5.06 12.10
N ARG A 642 -38.98 -3.84 11.70
CA ARG A 642 -39.97 -3.59 10.63
C ARG A 642 -39.62 -4.21 9.27
N ASN A 643 -38.34 -4.52 9.05
CA ASN A 643 -37.86 -5.15 7.84
C ASN A 643 -36.65 -6.05 8.11
N LYS A 644 -36.29 -6.86 7.12
CA LYS A 644 -35.16 -7.79 7.18
C LYS A 644 -33.82 -7.09 7.44
N LYS A 645 -33.61 -5.88 6.91
CA LYS A 645 -32.35 -5.13 7.10
C LYS A 645 -32.18 -4.78 8.59
N VAL A 646 -33.18 -4.17 9.21
CA VAL A 646 -33.17 -3.77 10.63
C VAL A 646 -33.03 -4.98 11.55
N ALA A 647 -33.84 -6.02 11.33
CA ALA A 647 -33.79 -7.23 12.13
C ALA A 647 -32.40 -7.89 12.10
N LYS A 648 -31.75 -7.91 10.93
CA LYS A 648 -30.39 -8.44 10.76
C LYS A 648 -29.35 -7.66 11.56
N ILE A 649 -29.45 -6.32 11.61
CA ILE A 649 -28.52 -5.47 12.36
C ILE A 649 -28.62 -5.77 13.86
N LEU A 650 -29.85 -5.81 14.38
CA LEU A 650 -30.11 -6.08 15.78
C LEU A 650 -29.67 -7.50 16.19
N ALA A 651 -29.89 -8.49 15.31
CA ALA A 651 -29.41 -9.86 15.52
C ALA A 651 -27.87 -9.91 15.57
N ALA A 652 -27.20 -9.18 14.67
CA ALA A 652 -25.74 -9.09 14.66
C ALA A 652 -25.19 -8.41 15.92
N LYS A 653 -25.82 -7.34 16.41
CA LYS A 653 -25.46 -6.68 17.68
C LYS A 653 -25.58 -7.64 18.86
N ALA A 654 -26.72 -8.32 18.99
CA ALA A 654 -26.95 -9.27 20.08
C ALA A 654 -25.91 -10.41 20.07
N LEU A 655 -25.55 -10.90 18.88
CA LEU A 655 -24.52 -11.92 18.72
C LEU A 655 -23.11 -11.39 19.05
N LEU A 656 -22.78 -10.18 18.60
CA LEU A 656 -21.50 -9.52 18.89
C LEU A 656 -21.25 -9.33 20.38
N GLN A 657 -22.25 -8.89 21.13
CA GLN A 657 -22.14 -8.72 22.59
C GLN A 657 -21.76 -10.05 23.26
N LYS A 658 -22.42 -11.15 22.89
CA LYS A 658 -22.10 -12.49 23.42
C LYS A 658 -20.69 -12.94 23.06
N LEU A 659 -20.22 -12.68 21.84
CA LEU A 659 -18.87 -13.04 21.40
C LEU A 659 -17.77 -12.22 22.09
N LYS A 660 -18.03 -10.92 22.34
CA LYS A 660 -17.08 -10.05 23.06
C LYS A 660 -16.91 -10.51 24.50
N VAL A 661 -18.02 -10.77 25.21
CA VAL A 661 -18.02 -11.29 26.59
C VAL A 661 -17.27 -12.61 26.69
N ALA A 662 -17.54 -13.54 25.76
CA ALA A 662 -16.88 -14.85 25.72
C ALA A 662 -15.39 -14.83 25.33
N SER A 663 -14.81 -13.66 25.05
CA SER A 663 -13.38 -13.52 24.71
C SER A 663 -12.56 -12.75 25.73
N VAL A 664 -13.23 -12.24 26.77
CA VAL A 664 -12.60 -11.65 27.95
C VAL A 664 -12.46 -12.69 29.09
N ALA A 665 -13.29 -13.73 29.06
CA ALA A 665 -13.11 -14.98 29.80
C ALA A 665 -12.22 -15.94 29.00
#